data_AF-A0A3F3Q9P8-F1
#
_entry.id   AF-A0A3F3Q9P8-F1
#
_cell.length_a   1.000
_cell.length_b   1.000
_cell.length_c   1.000
_cell.angle_alpha   90.00
_cell.angle_beta   90.00
_cell.angle_gamma   90.00
#
_symmetry.space_group_name_H-M   'P 1'
#
loop_
_entity.id
_entity.type
_entity.pdbx_description
1 polymer ?
#
loop_
_entity_poly.entity_id
_entity_poly.type
_entity_poly.pdbx_seq_one_letter_code
_entity_poly.pdbx_strand_id
1 'polypeptide(L)'
;MSQSNTPALPATDVRTRTDYYEDDHSETTDIATSSSDNPNSSKAPRGQNTSNRPDNAAHTEEGSKDDVKAHNANALSLPVSSDKAPHSSSDAKHVPSVTPKVQQISSPPTDNARPTESPLQTDKLQQKRSKEIQRILDGEENDYERILGISGSRDKTAVQKAFKKKALLVHPDKNNGGRKARTAFMMLVEASENILDKDQCTELNISASWHPSAYDDDGDSSSSDDEEPDAETKSPEKEIRKANAPDEVKAIYQEATPHVLKLFEHAKDEAAQKGLSEAEGKLSQYYENHPDLAQSSGRLTILSSYLIQLAKEREALGTEIKAGDEKALKVYQQYQLSLADTARAFDWPESWRLPDQSPECSREILHKLADDHIQKLKKQPGDEEALKALQRLNSWVGEYENKNGTMDSIIIDIEKLRSSYSAMQNWLPSLEQDPNSTEARRKVETVNDEIKVQCTKNHYPDTWSYDIPGPHNPQPSSSPPRIRSRDNELICGIQKIGNGYRVAVLENDKIPIGELRAGAKVGHDSVDSYMASEGRIEMTRLERDPDNGRKYKVLAVFEHKGPKHITWVGVKDTSNPEQSKPHLVTLTNYRDIRRGVDADYDVRDLYRKYRRPAPNHISKNLAGYSKSTVPQAAEPKQQADKPPLQLDDRAAPDDTGAAMVEELLNSLRNEVRMNTKLSEQAKEIQALRAQLNRFNMA
;
A
#
# COMPACT_ATOMS: atom_id res chain seq x y z
N MET A 1 -58.84 12.90 -26.49
CA MET A 1 -60.06 12.71 -25.66
C MET A 1 -59.78 11.60 -24.66
N SER A 2 -60.34 11.76 -23.46
CA SER A 2 -60.23 10.89 -22.26
C SER A 2 -59.00 11.16 -21.37
N GLN A 3 -59.23 12.02 -20.36
CA GLN A 3 -58.39 12.25 -19.19
C GLN A 3 -58.82 11.30 -18.06
N SER A 4 -57.87 10.82 -17.25
CA SER A 4 -58.15 10.24 -15.93
C SER A 4 -57.02 10.54 -14.94
N ASN A 5 -57.37 11.41 -14.00
CA ASN A 5 -56.88 11.69 -12.64
C ASN A 5 -55.71 10.90 -12.03
N THR A 6 -54.77 11.66 -11.46
CA THR A 6 -53.93 11.30 -10.31
C THR A 6 -53.82 12.53 -9.38
N PRO A 7 -53.99 12.41 -8.05
CA PRO A 7 -53.88 13.56 -7.14
C PRO A 7 -52.43 13.82 -6.70
N ALA A 8 -52.09 15.11 -6.60
CA ALA A 8 -50.79 15.64 -6.24
C ALA A 8 -50.59 15.77 -4.72
N LEU A 9 -49.36 15.53 -4.26
CA LEU A 9 -48.87 15.81 -2.90
C LEU A 9 -48.46 17.30 -2.77
N PRO A 10 -48.58 17.92 -1.58
CA PRO A 10 -48.26 19.33 -1.39
C PRO A 10 -46.75 19.59 -1.22
N ALA A 11 -46.30 20.70 -1.81
CA ALA A 11 -44.96 21.23 -1.75
C ALA A 11 -44.61 21.80 -0.37
N THR A 12 -43.41 21.51 0.13
CA THR A 12 -42.78 22.22 1.25
C THR A 12 -42.11 23.49 0.76
N ASP A 13 -42.62 24.61 1.25
CA ASP A 13 -42.16 25.95 0.94
C ASP A 13 -40.97 26.35 1.81
N VAL A 14 -40.01 27.02 1.17
CA VAL A 14 -38.76 27.51 1.72
C VAL A 14 -38.99 28.93 2.22
N ARG A 15 -38.68 29.24 3.48
CA ARG A 15 -38.46 30.64 3.86
C ARG A 15 -37.44 30.84 4.98
N THR A 16 -36.39 31.54 4.56
CA THR A 16 -35.35 32.28 5.26
C THR A 16 -35.79 32.99 6.54
N ARG A 17 -34.95 32.98 7.58
CA ARG A 17 -35.03 33.93 8.70
C ARG A 17 -33.63 34.39 9.13
N THR A 18 -33.39 35.67 8.85
CA THR A 18 -32.30 36.54 9.30
C THR A 18 -32.56 37.10 10.70
N ASP A 19 -31.49 37.19 11.48
CA ASP A 19 -31.00 38.22 12.43
C ASP A 19 -31.92 39.02 13.40
N TYR A 20 -31.28 39.35 14.54
CA TYR A 20 -31.53 40.40 15.56
C TYR A 20 -32.42 40.13 16.80
N TYR A 21 -31.82 40.28 17.99
CA TYR A 21 -32.13 41.18 19.15
C TYR A 21 -31.25 40.72 20.35
N GLU A 22 -30.24 41.50 20.78
CA GLU A 22 -30.21 42.56 21.82
C GLU A 22 -30.06 42.07 23.27
N ASP A 23 -29.19 42.81 23.96
CA ASP A 23 -28.85 42.81 25.38
C ASP A 23 -30.07 42.90 26.31
N ASP A 24 -29.97 42.31 27.50
CA ASP A 24 -30.53 42.95 28.68
C ASP A 24 -29.82 42.58 29.99
N HIS A 25 -29.75 43.59 30.84
CA HIS A 25 -29.08 43.68 32.13
C HIS A 25 -29.77 42.86 33.23
N SER A 26 -29.01 42.44 34.26
CA SER A 26 -29.58 42.37 35.61
C SER A 26 -28.52 42.62 36.69
N GLU A 27 -28.90 43.53 37.57
CA GLU A 27 -28.16 44.18 38.65
C GLU A 27 -27.77 43.28 39.82
N THR A 28 -26.74 43.81 40.49
CA THR A 28 -26.29 43.65 41.87
C THR A 28 -27.39 43.61 42.95
N THR A 29 -27.16 42.78 43.98
CA THR A 29 -27.55 43.11 45.36
C THR A 29 -26.47 42.63 46.35
N ASP A 30 -25.91 43.59 47.07
CA ASP A 30 -25.09 43.40 48.28
C ASP A 30 -25.98 43.04 49.48
N ILE A 31 -25.52 42.10 50.32
CA ILE A 31 -25.84 42.09 51.76
C ILE A 31 -24.58 41.70 52.54
N ALA A 32 -24.14 42.62 53.39
CA ALA A 32 -23.10 42.43 54.39
C ALA A 32 -23.71 41.97 55.72
N THR A 33 -23.04 41.04 56.43
CA THR A 33 -23.03 40.99 57.91
C THR A 33 -21.77 40.27 58.43
N SER A 34 -20.83 41.09 58.93
CA SER A 34 -20.16 41.05 60.24
C SER A 34 -19.72 39.73 60.92
N SER A 35 -18.40 39.65 61.15
CA SER A 35 -17.70 39.59 62.46
C SER A 35 -17.96 38.43 63.44
N SER A 36 -16.94 37.62 63.78
CA SER A 36 -16.05 37.84 64.96
C SER A 36 -14.97 36.75 65.14
N ASP A 37 -13.89 37.15 65.81
CA ASP A 37 -12.98 36.36 66.68
C ASP A 37 -11.73 35.63 66.13
N ASN A 38 -10.63 36.38 66.23
CA ASN A 38 -9.23 35.99 66.51
C ASN A 38 -9.10 35.43 67.96
N PRO A 39 -7.93 34.98 68.52
CA PRO A 39 -6.57 34.92 67.98
C PRO A 39 -5.74 33.65 68.33
N ASN A 40 -4.54 33.49 67.73
CA ASN A 40 -3.23 33.82 68.36
C ASN A 40 -2.03 32.96 67.87
N SER A 41 -0.87 33.65 67.76
CA SER A 41 0.51 33.14 67.96
C SER A 41 1.15 32.30 66.81
N SER A 42 2.40 32.47 66.35
CA SER A 42 3.52 33.39 66.60
C SER A 42 4.67 33.09 65.62
N LYS A 43 5.49 34.13 65.36
CA LYS A 43 6.95 34.13 65.10
C LYS A 43 7.54 33.67 63.74
N ALA A 44 8.08 34.68 63.04
CA ALA A 44 9.21 34.65 62.12
C ALA A 44 10.57 34.46 62.87
N PRO A 45 11.79 34.39 62.25
CA PRO A 45 12.31 35.44 61.35
C PRO A 45 13.31 35.04 60.21
N ARG A 46 13.40 35.98 59.23
CA ARG A 46 14.57 36.57 58.52
C ARG A 46 15.66 35.72 57.83
N GLY A 47 15.98 36.17 56.59
CA GLY A 47 17.33 36.21 55.99
C GLY A 47 17.27 36.27 54.45
N GLN A 48 17.11 37.45 53.82
CA GLN A 48 18.13 38.32 53.21
C GLN A 48 18.56 37.99 51.74
N ASN A 49 18.32 39.00 50.89
CA ASN A 49 18.72 39.24 49.49
C ASN A 49 20.24 39.24 49.22
N THR A 50 20.64 38.93 47.98
CA THR A 50 21.39 39.76 46.99
C THR A 50 21.41 39.02 45.64
N SER A 51 20.86 39.53 44.53
CA SER A 51 21.45 40.45 43.51
C SER A 51 22.87 40.11 43.07
N ASN A 52 23.06 39.71 41.80
CA ASN A 52 23.94 40.42 40.85
C ASN A 52 23.93 39.87 39.41
N ARG A 53 23.78 40.82 38.48
CA ARG A 53 24.12 40.83 37.04
C ARG A 53 25.66 40.82 36.88
N PRO A 54 26.24 40.53 35.70
CA PRO A 54 26.53 41.64 34.77
C PRO A 54 26.45 41.28 33.27
N ASP A 55 26.24 42.33 32.45
CA ASP A 55 26.62 42.36 31.04
C ASP A 55 28.15 42.60 30.93
N ASN A 56 28.78 42.20 29.82
CA ASN A 56 29.66 43.11 29.07
C ASN A 56 30.09 42.55 27.71
N ALA A 57 30.32 43.50 26.82
CA ALA A 57 30.61 43.35 25.41
C ALA A 57 32.12 43.38 25.08
N ALA A 58 32.42 42.84 23.89
CA ALA A 58 33.39 43.28 22.87
C ALA A 58 34.91 43.13 23.09
N HIS A 59 35.53 42.73 21.96
CA HIS A 59 36.75 43.25 21.31
C HIS A 59 38.00 42.34 21.15
N THR A 60 38.31 42.10 19.85
CA THR A 60 39.62 42.09 19.13
C THR A 60 40.63 40.95 19.31
N GLU A 61 41.01 40.30 18.19
CA GLU A 61 42.39 40.22 17.59
C GLU A 61 43.30 39.21 18.32
N GLU A 62 44.19 38.39 17.77
CA GLU A 62 45.00 38.21 16.56
C GLU A 62 45.24 36.67 16.44
N GLY A 63 45.39 36.04 15.27
CA GLY A 63 46.68 35.88 14.58
C GLY A 63 47.46 34.61 14.99
N SER A 64 47.55 33.61 14.10
CA SER A 64 48.71 32.69 13.87
C SER A 64 48.27 31.62 12.84
N LYS A 65 48.69 31.62 11.57
CA LYS A 65 49.95 31.08 11.02
C LYS A 65 50.37 29.74 11.66
N ASP A 66 50.28 28.65 10.90
CA ASP A 66 51.48 28.02 10.32
C ASP A 66 51.16 26.93 9.28
N ASP A 67 51.97 26.96 8.22
CA ASP A 67 52.11 26.03 7.11
C ASP A 67 52.70 24.67 7.56
N VAL A 68 52.25 23.54 7.00
CA VAL A 68 53.16 22.42 6.62
C VAL A 68 52.62 21.62 5.42
N LYS A 69 53.16 21.94 4.24
CA LYS A 69 53.85 21.09 3.24
C LYS A 69 53.42 19.62 2.97
N ALA A 70 53.17 19.42 1.68
CA ALA A 70 53.20 18.25 0.80
C ALA A 70 54.19 17.09 1.08
N HIS A 71 53.81 15.87 0.70
CA HIS A 71 54.50 14.91 -0.20
C HIS A 71 53.49 13.77 -0.54
N ASN A 72 53.11 13.50 -1.79
CA ASN A 72 53.80 12.90 -2.94
C ASN A 72 53.73 11.34 -3.00
N ALA A 73 53.28 10.86 -4.16
CA ALA A 73 53.48 9.56 -4.83
C ALA A 73 53.04 8.24 -4.15
N ASN A 74 52.09 7.53 -4.80
CA ASN A 74 52.40 6.19 -5.28
C ASN A 74 51.44 5.72 -6.38
N ALA A 75 52.02 5.33 -7.51
CA ALA A 75 51.42 4.63 -8.64
C ALA A 75 51.92 3.19 -8.63
N LEU A 76 51.06 2.21 -8.91
CA LEU A 76 51.39 0.81 -9.25
C LEU A 76 50.12 0.21 -9.89
N SER A 77 50.04 0.11 -11.23
CA SER A 77 50.55 -0.96 -12.11
C SER A 77 49.61 -2.17 -12.22
N LEU A 78 49.02 -2.29 -13.42
CA LEU A 78 48.40 -3.47 -14.01
C LEU A 78 49.43 -4.58 -14.24
N PRO A 79 48.98 -5.85 -14.33
CA PRO A 79 49.65 -6.82 -15.18
C PRO A 79 48.73 -7.32 -16.31
N VAL A 80 49.26 -7.20 -17.53
CA VAL A 80 48.90 -7.95 -18.73
C VAL A 80 49.56 -9.34 -18.64
N SER A 81 48.88 -10.39 -19.10
CA SER A 81 49.55 -11.58 -19.65
C SER A 81 48.66 -12.27 -20.69
N SER A 82 49.19 -12.28 -21.91
CA SER A 82 48.85 -13.13 -23.04
C SER A 82 49.34 -14.57 -22.79
N ASP A 83 48.65 -15.59 -23.31
CA ASP A 83 49.23 -16.49 -24.32
C ASP A 83 48.31 -17.66 -24.74
N LYS A 84 48.38 -17.93 -26.05
CA LYS A 84 48.39 -19.24 -26.76
C LYS A 84 47.10 -20.04 -27.02
N ALA A 85 46.75 -20.04 -28.31
CA ALA A 85 46.12 -21.14 -29.05
C ALA A 85 46.99 -22.42 -29.04
N PRO A 86 46.41 -23.59 -29.39
CA PRO A 86 46.71 -24.18 -30.71
C PRO A 86 45.56 -24.96 -31.43
N HIS A 87 45.67 -24.99 -32.76
CA HIS A 87 45.42 -26.08 -33.76
C HIS A 87 44.13 -26.93 -33.68
N SER A 88 43.23 -26.90 -34.68
CA SER A 88 43.27 -27.59 -36.01
C SER A 88 43.13 -29.12 -35.95
N SER A 89 41.97 -29.67 -36.32
CA SER A 89 41.87 -30.78 -37.29
C SER A 89 40.43 -31.03 -37.77
N SER A 90 40.35 -31.30 -39.06
CA SER A 90 39.25 -31.89 -39.83
C SER A 90 38.72 -33.21 -39.29
N ASP A 91 37.43 -33.50 -39.52
CA ASP A 91 37.05 -34.71 -40.27
C ASP A 91 35.58 -34.72 -40.68
N ALA A 92 35.36 -34.92 -41.98
CA ALA A 92 34.07 -35.22 -42.58
C ALA A 92 33.88 -36.74 -42.62
N LYS A 93 32.67 -37.23 -42.29
CA LYS A 93 32.06 -38.42 -42.93
C LYS A 93 30.62 -38.68 -42.48
N HIS A 94 29.81 -38.90 -43.50
CA HIS A 94 28.68 -39.82 -43.62
C HIS A 94 27.26 -39.48 -43.10
N VAL A 95 26.40 -39.38 -44.11
CA VAL A 95 24.93 -39.43 -44.19
C VAL A 95 24.43 -40.89 -44.01
N PRO A 96 23.23 -41.11 -43.44
CA PRO A 96 22.09 -41.57 -44.25
C PRO A 96 20.80 -40.79 -43.87
N SER A 97 20.17 -40.05 -44.77
CA SER A 97 19.11 -40.49 -45.70
C SER A 97 18.00 -41.32 -45.02
N VAL A 98 16.98 -40.64 -44.48
CA VAL A 98 15.65 -41.21 -44.26
C VAL A 98 14.61 -40.19 -44.73
N THR A 99 13.88 -40.57 -45.75
CA THR A 99 12.71 -39.89 -46.35
C THR A 99 11.54 -39.80 -45.37
N PRO A 100 10.87 -38.64 -45.21
CA PRO A 100 9.52 -38.60 -44.66
C PRO A 100 8.46 -38.55 -45.78
N LYS A 101 7.47 -39.42 -45.62
CA LYS A 101 6.22 -39.46 -46.40
C LYS A 101 5.49 -38.12 -46.26
N VAL A 102 5.17 -37.54 -47.41
CA VAL A 102 4.23 -36.43 -47.57
C VAL A 102 2.84 -36.91 -47.17
N GLN A 103 2.29 -36.34 -46.08
CA GLN A 103 0.85 -36.26 -45.86
C GLN A 103 0.47 -34.79 -45.78
N GLN A 104 -0.52 -34.44 -46.62
CA GLN A 104 -1.11 -33.13 -46.77
C GLN A 104 -1.66 -32.65 -45.42
N ILE A 105 -1.19 -31.49 -44.96
CA ILE A 105 -1.82 -30.74 -43.87
C ILE A 105 -2.43 -29.50 -44.50
N SER A 106 -3.75 -29.45 -44.47
CA SER A 106 -4.57 -28.30 -44.82
C SER A 106 -4.24 -27.12 -43.90
N SER A 107 -4.34 -25.91 -44.45
CA SER A 107 -4.09 -24.62 -43.79
C SER A 107 -4.86 -24.47 -42.46
N PRO A 108 -4.30 -23.76 -41.46
CA PRO A 108 -4.99 -23.48 -40.20
C PRO A 108 -6.02 -22.36 -40.40
N PRO A 109 -7.26 -22.48 -39.88
CA PRO A 109 -8.12 -21.34 -39.69
C PRO A 109 -7.68 -20.61 -38.41
N THR A 110 -7.38 -19.32 -38.59
CA THR A 110 -7.41 -18.30 -37.55
C THR A 110 -8.81 -18.25 -36.95
N ASP A 111 -8.97 -18.60 -35.66
CA ASP A 111 -10.02 -18.05 -34.80
C ASP A 111 -9.73 -18.36 -33.31
N ASN A 112 -9.34 -17.32 -32.57
CA ASN A 112 -9.23 -17.32 -31.10
C ASN A 112 -10.63 -17.22 -30.47
N ALA A 113 -11.44 -18.27 -30.59
CA ALA A 113 -12.69 -18.40 -29.85
C ALA A 113 -12.49 -19.34 -28.65
N ARG A 114 -12.40 -18.73 -27.46
CA ARG A 114 -12.37 -19.42 -26.16
C ARG A 114 -13.61 -20.34 -26.04
N PRO A 115 -13.45 -21.65 -25.81
CA PRO A 115 -14.60 -22.53 -25.61
C PRO A 115 -15.36 -22.06 -24.36
N THR A 116 -16.62 -21.70 -24.55
CA THR A 116 -17.51 -21.31 -23.45
C THR A 116 -17.94 -22.60 -22.75
N GLU A 117 -17.37 -22.87 -21.59
CA GLU A 117 -17.76 -24.01 -20.75
C GLU A 117 -19.27 -23.94 -20.47
N SER A 118 -19.94 -25.08 -20.68
CA SER A 118 -21.39 -25.15 -20.52
C SER A 118 -21.80 -24.98 -19.04
N PRO A 119 -22.87 -24.22 -18.71
CA PRO A 119 -23.29 -23.96 -17.33
C PRO A 119 -23.56 -25.20 -16.47
N LEU A 120 -23.83 -26.37 -17.06
CA LEU A 120 -24.00 -27.62 -16.31
C LEU A 120 -22.70 -28.20 -15.75
N GLN A 121 -21.53 -27.83 -16.29
CA GLN A 121 -20.24 -28.33 -15.81
C GLN A 121 -19.75 -27.53 -14.60
N THR A 122 -20.08 -26.24 -14.52
CA THR A 122 -19.70 -25.36 -13.41
C THR A 122 -20.36 -25.76 -12.09
N ASP A 123 -21.63 -26.18 -12.13
CA ASP A 123 -22.38 -26.56 -10.92
C ASP A 123 -21.86 -27.87 -10.31
N LYS A 124 -21.56 -28.87 -11.15
CA LYS A 124 -20.96 -30.14 -10.70
C LYS A 124 -19.58 -29.93 -10.08
N LEU A 125 -18.79 -29.02 -10.65
CA LEU A 125 -17.46 -28.70 -10.11
C LEU A 125 -17.57 -27.96 -8.77
N GLN A 126 -18.46 -26.98 -8.65
CA GLN A 126 -18.70 -26.30 -7.36
C GLN A 126 -19.16 -27.28 -6.29
N GLN A 127 -20.10 -28.18 -6.60
CA GLN A 127 -20.56 -29.19 -5.65
C GLN A 127 -19.41 -30.11 -5.19
N LYS A 128 -18.54 -30.52 -6.12
CA LYS A 128 -17.34 -31.31 -5.80
C LYS A 128 -16.39 -30.56 -4.87
N ARG A 129 -16.16 -29.26 -5.11
CA ARG A 129 -15.32 -28.41 -4.25
C ARG A 129 -15.92 -28.26 -2.85
N SER A 130 -17.21 -27.96 -2.74
CA SER A 130 -17.88 -27.82 -1.44
C SER A 130 -17.89 -29.11 -0.63
N LYS A 131 -18.10 -30.27 -1.28
CA LYS A 131 -18.04 -31.58 -0.62
C LYS A 131 -16.63 -31.89 -0.11
N GLU A 132 -15.61 -31.56 -0.89
CA GLU A 132 -14.21 -31.78 -0.50
C GLU A 132 -13.78 -30.87 0.65
N ILE A 133 -14.19 -29.59 0.63
CA ILE A 133 -13.98 -28.65 1.75
C ILE A 133 -14.60 -29.22 3.03
N GLN A 134 -15.85 -29.68 2.97
CA GLN A 134 -16.53 -30.23 4.15
C GLN A 134 -15.85 -31.51 4.66
N ARG A 135 -15.44 -32.40 3.75
CA ARG A 135 -14.70 -33.63 4.11
C ARG A 135 -13.41 -33.34 4.90
N ILE A 136 -12.67 -32.30 4.52
CA ILE A 136 -11.44 -31.89 5.22
C ILE A 136 -11.77 -31.30 6.59
N LEU A 137 -12.79 -30.45 6.67
CA LEU A 137 -13.21 -29.82 7.93
C LEU A 137 -13.80 -30.80 8.95
N ASP A 138 -14.39 -31.90 8.49
CA ASP A 138 -14.93 -32.97 9.36
C ASP A 138 -13.84 -33.95 9.85
N GLY A 139 -12.57 -33.76 9.42
CA GLY A 139 -11.43 -34.55 9.90
C GLY A 139 -10.98 -34.12 11.30
N GLU A 140 -10.57 -35.08 12.14
CA GLU A 140 -9.90 -34.77 13.40
C GLU A 140 -8.52 -34.14 13.11
N GLU A 141 -8.07 -33.18 13.92
CA GLU A 141 -6.87 -32.35 13.68
C GLU A 141 -5.58 -33.16 13.51
N ASN A 142 -5.54 -34.38 14.07
CA ASN A 142 -4.38 -35.28 14.00
C ASN A 142 -4.50 -36.39 12.94
N ASP A 143 -5.62 -36.47 12.20
CA ASP A 143 -5.88 -37.51 11.20
C ASP A 143 -5.42 -37.05 9.80
N TYR A 144 -4.10 -36.79 9.68
CA TYR A 144 -3.49 -36.20 8.49
C TYR A 144 -3.68 -37.06 7.23
N GLU A 145 -3.68 -38.38 7.38
CA GLU A 145 -3.90 -39.33 6.27
C GLU A 145 -5.33 -39.20 5.73
N ARG A 146 -6.33 -39.09 6.60
CA ARG A 146 -7.73 -38.85 6.21
C ARG A 146 -7.93 -37.49 5.57
N ILE A 147 -7.31 -36.44 6.11
CA ILE A 147 -7.33 -35.09 5.53
C ILE A 147 -6.80 -35.13 4.09
N LEU A 148 -5.65 -35.77 3.87
CA LEU A 148 -5.08 -35.99 2.54
C LEU A 148 -5.79 -37.05 1.69
N GLY A 149 -6.68 -37.85 2.29
CA GLY A 149 -7.40 -38.92 1.61
C GLY A 149 -6.47 -40.01 1.07
N ILE A 150 -5.44 -40.35 1.84
CA ILE A 150 -4.51 -41.45 1.59
C ILE A 150 -4.67 -42.49 2.71
N SER A 151 -4.52 -43.77 2.39
CA SER A 151 -4.71 -44.87 3.33
C SER A 151 -3.35 -45.47 3.71
N GLY A 152 -2.77 -45.10 4.87
CA GLY A 152 -1.57 -45.72 5.47
C GLY A 152 -0.26 -45.62 4.67
N SER A 153 -0.32 -45.19 3.42
CA SER A 153 0.80 -45.10 2.50
C SER A 153 1.57 -43.80 2.76
N ARG A 154 2.69 -43.92 3.47
CA ARG A 154 3.69 -42.83 3.61
C ARG A 154 4.58 -42.65 2.37
N ASP A 155 4.15 -43.13 1.21
CA ASP A 155 4.87 -42.84 -0.04
C ASP A 155 4.81 -41.33 -0.33
N LYS A 156 6.00 -40.70 -0.29
CA LYS A 156 6.20 -39.29 -0.60
C LYS A 156 5.47 -38.87 -1.87
N THR A 157 5.56 -39.66 -2.93
CA THR A 157 4.97 -39.29 -4.23
C THR A 157 3.45 -39.31 -4.18
N ALA A 158 2.86 -40.24 -3.44
CA ALA A 158 1.42 -40.34 -3.23
C ALA A 158 0.90 -39.15 -2.41
N VAL A 159 1.61 -38.78 -1.33
CA VAL A 159 1.30 -37.63 -0.46
C VAL A 159 1.33 -36.33 -1.27
N GLN A 160 2.38 -36.08 -2.05
CA GLN A 160 2.50 -34.88 -2.89
C GLN A 160 1.42 -34.82 -3.97
N LYS A 161 1.10 -35.95 -4.61
CA LYS A 161 0.06 -36.03 -5.63
C LYS A 161 -1.34 -35.78 -5.05
N ALA A 162 -1.63 -36.37 -3.89
CA ALA A 162 -2.88 -36.16 -3.17
C ALA A 162 -3.05 -34.69 -2.73
N PHE A 163 -1.98 -34.11 -2.17
CA PHE A 163 -1.94 -32.70 -1.78
C PHE A 163 -2.24 -31.77 -2.96
N LYS A 164 -1.49 -31.87 -4.07
CA LYS A 164 -1.70 -31.01 -5.25
C LYS A 164 -3.12 -31.11 -5.81
N LYS A 165 -3.65 -32.32 -5.91
CA LYS A 165 -5.01 -32.56 -6.42
C LYS A 165 -6.08 -31.92 -5.52
N LYS A 166 -5.94 -32.02 -4.21
CA LYS A 166 -6.89 -31.45 -3.25
C LYS A 166 -6.72 -29.94 -3.10
N ALA A 167 -5.49 -29.44 -3.10
CA ALA A 167 -5.16 -28.02 -3.05
C ALA A 167 -5.88 -27.25 -4.16
N LEU A 168 -5.89 -27.76 -5.40
CA LEU A 168 -6.62 -27.14 -6.52
C LEU A 168 -8.14 -27.10 -6.32
N LEU A 169 -8.72 -28.10 -5.64
CA LEU A 169 -10.16 -28.15 -5.35
C LEU A 169 -10.55 -27.18 -4.24
N VAL A 170 -9.74 -27.07 -3.19
CA VAL A 170 -10.07 -26.27 -1.99
C VAL A 170 -9.38 -24.90 -1.95
N HIS A 171 -8.63 -24.52 -2.98
CA HIS A 171 -7.93 -23.25 -3.04
C HIS A 171 -8.90 -22.06 -2.84
N PRO A 172 -8.57 -21.06 -1.99
CA PRO A 172 -9.48 -19.94 -1.71
C PRO A 172 -9.82 -19.13 -2.97
N ASP A 173 -8.87 -18.91 -3.88
CA ASP A 173 -9.11 -18.16 -5.13
C ASP A 173 -10.19 -18.79 -6.02
N LYS A 174 -10.19 -20.13 -6.15
CA LYS A 174 -11.18 -20.87 -6.96
C LYS A 174 -12.52 -21.05 -6.24
N ASN A 175 -12.59 -20.70 -4.95
CA ASN A 175 -13.76 -20.86 -4.08
C ASN A 175 -14.24 -19.52 -3.51
N ASN A 176 -14.11 -18.44 -4.29
CA ASN A 176 -14.59 -17.09 -3.96
C ASN A 176 -14.05 -16.54 -2.63
N GLY A 177 -12.85 -16.95 -2.20
CA GLY A 177 -12.25 -16.51 -0.95
C GLY A 177 -13.00 -16.97 0.31
N GLY A 178 -13.86 -17.99 0.22
CA GLY A 178 -14.66 -18.44 1.35
C GLY A 178 -13.81 -18.88 2.55
N ARG A 179 -14.16 -18.41 3.77
CA ARG A 179 -13.45 -18.75 5.02
C ARG A 179 -13.23 -20.26 5.19
N LYS A 180 -14.25 -21.08 4.89
CA LYS A 180 -14.18 -22.55 4.94
C LYS A 180 -13.10 -23.13 4.00
N ALA A 181 -12.97 -22.60 2.79
CA ALA A 181 -11.97 -23.05 1.82
C ALA A 181 -10.55 -22.72 2.31
N ARG A 182 -10.36 -21.53 2.89
CA ARG A 182 -9.08 -21.13 3.51
C ARG A 182 -8.71 -22.06 4.68
N THR A 183 -9.63 -22.35 5.59
CA THR A 183 -9.40 -23.27 6.70
C THR A 183 -9.08 -24.68 6.22
N ALA A 184 -9.86 -25.22 5.28
CA ALA A 184 -9.60 -26.53 4.69
C ALA A 184 -8.24 -26.59 3.97
N PHE A 185 -7.85 -25.53 3.27
CA PHE A 185 -6.54 -25.44 2.63
C PHE A 185 -5.41 -25.42 3.66
N MET A 186 -5.56 -24.70 4.78
CA MET A 186 -4.57 -24.70 5.86
C MET A 186 -4.40 -26.08 6.51
N MET A 187 -5.51 -26.77 6.82
CA MET A 187 -5.46 -28.14 7.34
C MET A 187 -4.79 -29.11 6.36
N LEU A 188 -5.02 -28.91 5.05
CA LEU A 188 -4.40 -29.72 4.00
C LEU A 188 -2.88 -29.50 3.93
N VAL A 189 -2.42 -28.25 4.10
CA VAL A 189 -0.99 -27.91 4.20
C VAL A 189 -0.40 -28.60 5.43
N GLU A 190 -0.96 -28.35 6.61
CA GLU A 190 -0.51 -28.93 7.88
C GLU A 190 -0.42 -30.46 7.83
N ALA A 191 -1.42 -31.12 7.24
CA ALA A 191 -1.40 -32.56 7.05
C ALA A 191 -0.23 -33.03 6.17
N SER A 192 0.08 -32.30 5.10
CA SER A 192 1.22 -32.62 4.24
C SER A 192 2.57 -32.39 4.94
N GLU A 193 2.68 -31.33 5.75
CA GLU A 193 3.90 -30.99 6.50
C GLU A 193 4.18 -31.99 7.62
N ASN A 194 3.15 -32.55 8.25
CA ASN A 194 3.31 -33.54 9.32
C ASN A 194 3.63 -34.94 8.79
N ILE A 195 3.28 -35.26 7.54
CA ILE A 195 3.59 -36.56 6.93
C ILE A 195 4.95 -36.55 6.22
N LEU A 196 5.34 -35.42 5.63
CA LEU A 196 6.61 -35.30 4.88
C LEU A 196 7.72 -34.72 5.75
N ASP A 197 8.96 -35.21 5.56
CA ASP A 197 10.11 -34.63 6.25
C ASP A 197 10.33 -33.16 5.83
N LYS A 198 10.98 -32.36 6.71
CA LYS A 198 11.24 -30.93 6.47
C LYS A 198 11.90 -30.61 5.12
N ASP A 199 12.81 -31.47 4.66
CA ASP A 199 13.50 -31.31 3.36
C ASP A 199 12.60 -31.63 2.15
N GLN A 200 11.49 -32.33 2.37
CA GLN A 200 10.50 -32.68 1.36
C GLN A 200 9.37 -31.66 1.29
N CYS A 201 9.14 -30.94 2.39
CA CYS A 201 8.18 -29.85 2.49
C CYS A 201 8.63 -28.60 1.70
N THR A 202 9.94 -28.36 1.60
CA THR A 202 10.49 -27.23 0.80
C THR A 202 10.17 -27.34 -0.69
N GLU A 203 10.11 -28.57 -1.25
CA GLU A 203 9.64 -28.82 -2.63
C GLU A 203 8.13 -28.56 -2.80
N LEU A 204 7.37 -28.68 -1.71
CA LEU A 204 5.94 -28.36 -1.63
C LEU A 204 5.68 -26.93 -1.15
N ASN A 205 6.69 -26.06 -1.05
CA ASN A 205 6.48 -24.63 -0.74
C ASN A 205 5.84 -23.91 -1.94
N ILE A 206 4.58 -24.27 -2.13
CA ILE A 206 3.64 -23.93 -3.16
C ILE A 206 3.21 -22.46 -3.02
N SER A 207 3.51 -21.81 -1.89
CA SER A 207 3.23 -20.38 -1.70
C SER A 207 4.05 -19.46 -2.62
N ALA A 208 5.17 -19.94 -3.18
CA ALA A 208 6.15 -19.10 -3.87
C ALA A 208 6.18 -19.20 -5.41
N SER A 209 5.45 -20.12 -6.07
CA SER A 209 5.67 -20.36 -7.52
C SER A 209 4.47 -20.74 -8.40
N TRP A 210 3.25 -20.28 -8.10
CA TRP A 210 2.15 -20.43 -9.08
C TRP A 210 2.24 -19.39 -10.19
N HIS A 211 2.81 -19.77 -11.32
CA HIS A 211 2.64 -19.01 -12.55
C HIS A 211 1.19 -19.18 -13.06
N PRO A 212 0.48 -18.12 -13.47
CA PRO A 212 -0.92 -18.18 -13.94
C PRO A 212 -1.21 -19.13 -15.11
N SER A 213 -0.16 -19.66 -15.77
CA SER A 213 -0.26 -20.56 -16.94
C SER A 213 -0.22 -22.06 -16.58
N ALA A 214 -0.11 -22.43 -15.31
CA ALA A 214 -0.07 -23.85 -14.88
C ALA A 214 -1.45 -24.55 -14.89
N TYR A 215 -2.50 -23.91 -15.43
CA TYR A 215 -3.89 -24.34 -15.28
C TYR A 215 -4.58 -24.79 -16.57
N ASP A 216 -3.86 -24.83 -17.70
CA ASP A 216 -4.47 -25.06 -19.02
C ASP A 216 -4.32 -26.51 -19.55
N ASP A 217 -3.64 -27.43 -18.84
CA ASP A 217 -3.23 -28.71 -19.44
C ASP A 217 -3.33 -29.92 -18.52
N ASP A 218 -4.53 -30.32 -18.10
CA ASP A 218 -4.78 -31.65 -17.51
C ASP A 218 -6.22 -32.12 -17.80
N GLY A 219 -6.48 -32.40 -19.07
CA GLY A 219 -7.59 -33.26 -19.46
C GLY A 219 -7.09 -34.69 -19.57
N ASP A 220 -7.26 -35.52 -18.55
CA ASP A 220 -7.57 -36.94 -18.79
C ASP A 220 -8.09 -37.76 -17.60
N SER A 221 -9.13 -38.53 -17.95
CA SER A 221 -9.44 -39.92 -17.61
C SER A 221 -9.39 -40.39 -16.15
N SER A 222 -10.58 -40.51 -15.54
CA SER A 222 -10.82 -41.26 -14.31
C SER A 222 -11.11 -42.73 -14.61
N SER A 223 -10.27 -43.66 -14.12
CA SER A 223 -10.71 -45.03 -13.83
C SER A 223 -10.96 -45.18 -12.33
N SER A 224 -12.14 -45.72 -12.03
CA SER A 224 -12.64 -46.11 -10.72
C SER A 224 -11.97 -47.41 -10.26
N ASP A 225 -11.89 -47.59 -8.95
CA ASP A 225 -12.03 -48.83 -8.17
C ASP A 225 -11.00 -48.85 -7.04
N ASP A 226 -11.51 -48.85 -5.81
CA ASP A 226 -11.00 -49.63 -4.68
C ASP A 226 -11.87 -49.35 -3.44
N GLU A 227 -12.81 -50.26 -3.19
CA GLU A 227 -13.41 -50.52 -1.88
C GLU A 227 -12.37 -51.27 -1.02
N GLU A 228 -12.25 -50.95 0.27
CA GLU A 228 -11.78 -51.85 1.34
C GLU A 228 -11.94 -51.18 2.73
N PRO A 229 -11.94 -51.94 3.84
CA PRO A 229 -13.03 -51.92 4.82
C PRO A 229 -12.64 -51.43 6.23
N ASP A 230 -13.69 -51.11 7.00
CA ASP A 230 -13.65 -50.74 8.42
C ASP A 230 -13.27 -51.91 9.33
N ALA A 231 -12.24 -51.73 10.17
CA ALA A 231 -12.21 -52.28 11.53
C ALA A 231 -11.11 -51.64 12.40
N GLU A 232 -11.46 -51.41 13.67
CA GLU A 232 -10.61 -51.47 14.88
C GLU A 232 -10.40 -50.20 15.74
N THR A 233 -11.18 -50.18 16.82
CA THR A 233 -10.70 -50.18 18.23
C THR A 233 -10.16 -48.86 18.81
N LYS A 234 -11.09 -48.00 19.28
CA LYS A 234 -10.81 -46.86 20.18
C LYS A 234 -10.63 -47.30 21.64
N SER A 235 -9.50 -46.96 22.25
CA SER A 235 -9.30 -46.97 23.72
C SER A 235 -9.92 -45.72 24.36
N PRO A 236 -10.45 -45.79 25.60
CA PRO A 236 -11.13 -44.66 26.23
C PRO A 236 -10.12 -43.74 26.92
N GLU A 237 -9.71 -42.69 26.23
CA GLU A 237 -9.01 -41.56 26.86
C GLU A 237 -10.05 -40.73 27.63
N LYS A 238 -9.77 -40.47 28.91
CA LYS A 238 -10.72 -39.91 29.88
C LYS A 238 -10.88 -38.41 29.63
N GLU A 239 -11.72 -38.06 28.66
CA GLU A 239 -12.27 -36.71 28.49
C GLU A 239 -12.74 -36.19 29.86
N ILE A 240 -12.09 -35.14 30.35
CA ILE A 240 -12.62 -34.33 31.45
C ILE A 240 -13.86 -33.66 30.88
N ARG A 241 -15.02 -34.32 31.02
CA ARG A 241 -16.31 -33.77 30.62
C ARG A 241 -16.49 -32.44 31.34
N LYS A 242 -16.48 -31.34 30.58
CA LYS A 242 -16.85 -30.02 31.09
C LYS A 242 -18.27 -30.13 31.65
N ALA A 243 -18.39 -30.10 32.98
CA ALA A 243 -19.69 -30.08 33.62
C ALA A 243 -20.28 -28.68 33.41
N ASN A 244 -21.33 -28.58 32.59
CA ASN A 244 -22.09 -27.34 32.45
C ASN A 244 -22.76 -27.03 33.78
N ALA A 245 -22.66 -25.78 34.26
CA ALA A 245 -23.33 -25.37 35.47
C ALA A 245 -24.86 -25.50 35.32
N PRO A 246 -25.57 -25.95 36.37
CA PRO A 246 -27.03 -25.91 36.42
C PRO A 246 -27.56 -24.49 36.20
N ASP A 247 -28.78 -24.37 35.67
CA ASP A 247 -29.37 -23.06 35.33
C ASP A 247 -29.55 -22.16 36.56
N GLU A 248 -29.83 -22.73 37.74
CA GLU A 248 -29.91 -21.98 38.99
C GLU A 248 -28.55 -21.42 39.42
N VAL A 249 -27.47 -22.16 39.19
CA VAL A 249 -26.09 -21.69 39.45
C VAL A 249 -25.74 -20.56 38.48
N LYS A 250 -26.10 -20.69 37.20
CA LYS A 250 -25.90 -19.63 36.20
C LYS A 250 -26.67 -18.37 36.55
N ALA A 251 -27.89 -18.48 37.10
CA ALA A 251 -28.65 -17.32 37.58
C ALA A 251 -27.93 -16.59 38.73
N ILE A 252 -27.33 -17.33 39.68
CA ILE A 252 -26.51 -16.75 40.76
C ILE A 252 -25.28 -16.02 40.17
N TYR A 253 -24.62 -16.61 39.16
CA TYR A 253 -23.50 -15.94 38.49
C TYR A 253 -23.92 -14.67 37.75
N GLN A 254 -25.08 -14.67 37.09
CA GLN A 254 -25.63 -13.48 36.47
C GLN A 254 -25.90 -12.37 37.49
N GLU A 255 -26.46 -12.71 38.66
CA GLU A 255 -26.69 -11.77 39.75
C GLU A 255 -25.38 -11.20 40.31
N ALA A 256 -24.33 -12.02 40.42
CA ALA A 256 -23.01 -11.60 40.90
C ALA A 256 -22.22 -10.76 39.88
N THR A 257 -22.53 -10.85 38.59
CA THR A 257 -21.82 -10.17 37.49
C THR A 257 -21.60 -8.66 37.70
N PRO A 258 -22.64 -7.84 38.00
CA PRO A 258 -22.42 -6.41 38.22
C PRO A 258 -21.46 -6.11 39.38
N HIS A 259 -21.43 -6.96 40.41
CA HIS A 259 -20.51 -6.81 41.53
C HIS A 259 -19.07 -7.15 41.13
N VAL A 260 -18.85 -8.19 40.33
CA VAL A 260 -17.52 -8.52 39.78
C VAL A 260 -16.98 -7.37 38.92
N LEU A 261 -17.80 -6.84 38.01
CA LEU A 261 -17.38 -5.75 37.13
C LEU A 261 -17.04 -4.48 37.93
N LYS A 262 -17.88 -4.12 38.90
CA LYS A 262 -17.64 -2.97 39.78
C LYS A 262 -16.39 -3.15 40.63
N LEU A 263 -16.11 -4.38 41.08
CA LEU A 263 -14.90 -4.71 41.82
C LEU A 263 -13.65 -4.54 40.94
N PHE A 264 -13.71 -4.94 39.67
CA PHE A 264 -12.60 -4.71 38.74
C PHE A 264 -12.35 -3.22 38.49
N GLU A 265 -13.38 -2.37 38.49
CA GLU A 265 -13.23 -0.91 38.40
C GLU A 265 -12.68 -0.31 39.71
N HIS A 266 -13.17 -0.80 40.85
CA HIS A 266 -12.87 -0.30 42.18
C HIS A 266 -12.64 -1.45 43.16
N ALA A 267 -11.37 -1.85 43.33
CA ALA A 267 -11.02 -3.03 44.13
C ALA A 267 -11.46 -2.96 45.61
N LYS A 268 -11.66 -1.74 46.12
CA LYS A 268 -12.08 -1.44 47.50
C LYS A 268 -13.58 -1.17 47.65
N ASP A 269 -14.40 -1.39 46.62
CA ASP A 269 -15.85 -1.17 46.72
C ASP A 269 -16.50 -2.19 47.67
N GLU A 270 -16.81 -1.74 48.89
CA GLU A 270 -17.38 -2.59 49.95
C GLU A 270 -18.74 -3.17 49.56
N ALA A 271 -19.54 -2.45 48.76
CA ALA A 271 -20.84 -2.91 48.32
C ALA A 271 -20.71 -4.06 47.30
N ALA A 272 -19.75 -3.99 46.39
CA ALA A 272 -19.42 -5.07 45.47
C ALA A 272 -18.89 -6.31 46.20
N GLN A 273 -17.99 -6.13 47.18
CA GLN A 273 -17.49 -7.22 48.01
C GLN A 273 -18.61 -7.90 48.79
N LYS A 274 -19.53 -7.12 49.37
CA LYS A 274 -20.71 -7.64 50.06
C LYS A 274 -21.63 -8.42 49.11
N GLY A 275 -21.92 -7.88 47.94
CA GLY A 275 -22.75 -8.55 46.92
C GLY A 275 -22.16 -9.89 46.46
N LEU A 276 -20.83 -9.97 46.32
CA LEU A 276 -20.14 -11.24 46.01
C LEU A 276 -20.24 -12.25 47.15
N SER A 277 -20.07 -11.80 48.40
CA SER A 277 -20.23 -12.67 49.56
C SER A 277 -21.66 -13.20 49.71
N GLU A 278 -22.66 -12.36 49.42
CA GLU A 278 -24.08 -12.77 49.40
C GLU A 278 -24.33 -13.83 48.30
N ALA A 279 -23.78 -13.65 47.10
CA ALA A 279 -23.89 -14.63 46.02
C ALA A 279 -23.20 -15.97 46.34
N GLU A 280 -22.03 -15.95 46.99
CA GLU A 280 -21.37 -17.16 47.50
C GLU A 280 -22.21 -17.89 48.57
N GLY A 281 -22.91 -17.13 49.41
CA GLY A 281 -23.88 -17.67 50.36
C GLY A 281 -25.03 -18.40 49.66
N LYS A 282 -25.62 -17.79 48.62
CA LYS A 282 -26.68 -18.42 47.80
C LYS A 282 -26.20 -19.70 47.12
N LEU A 283 -24.96 -19.69 46.61
CA LEU A 283 -24.37 -20.85 45.97
C LEU A 283 -24.11 -21.98 46.98
N SER A 284 -23.67 -21.64 48.19
CA SER A 284 -23.50 -22.61 49.27
C SER A 284 -24.83 -23.24 49.68
N GLN A 285 -25.87 -22.43 49.85
CA GLN A 285 -27.23 -22.89 50.14
C GLN A 285 -27.79 -23.79 49.04
N TYR A 286 -27.51 -23.48 47.76
CA TYR A 286 -27.91 -24.33 46.64
C TYR A 286 -27.32 -25.74 46.75
N TYR A 287 -26.01 -25.86 47.04
CA TYR A 287 -25.37 -27.16 47.20
C TYR A 287 -25.76 -27.90 48.48
N GLU A 288 -26.08 -27.19 49.56
CA GLU A 288 -26.65 -27.81 50.76
C GLU A 288 -28.01 -28.46 50.48
N ASN A 289 -28.83 -27.83 49.64
CA ASN A 289 -30.11 -28.38 49.21
C ASN A 289 -30.00 -29.47 48.14
N HIS A 290 -28.83 -29.61 47.49
CA HIS A 290 -28.57 -30.58 46.42
C HIS A 290 -27.27 -31.37 46.67
N PRO A 291 -27.22 -32.19 47.74
CA PRO A 291 -25.99 -32.90 48.15
C PRO A 291 -25.46 -33.87 47.09
N ASP A 292 -26.35 -34.43 46.26
CA ASP A 292 -25.99 -35.36 45.18
C ASP A 292 -25.16 -34.70 44.07
N LEU A 293 -25.38 -33.39 43.84
CA LEU A 293 -24.62 -32.60 42.86
C LEU A 293 -23.25 -32.17 43.41
N ALA A 294 -23.12 -32.01 44.73
CA ALA A 294 -21.86 -31.62 45.36
C ALA A 294 -20.76 -32.70 45.24
N GLN A 295 -21.15 -33.98 45.14
CA GLN A 295 -20.20 -35.10 45.07
C GLN A 295 -19.71 -35.42 43.65
N SER A 296 -20.49 -35.06 42.62
CA SER A 296 -20.29 -35.54 41.25
C SER A 296 -19.59 -34.55 40.32
N SER A 297 -19.77 -33.24 40.52
CA SER A 297 -19.32 -32.22 39.54
C SER A 297 -18.23 -31.27 40.04
N GLY A 298 -17.74 -31.47 41.27
CA GLY A 298 -16.91 -30.46 41.95
C GLY A 298 -17.78 -29.26 42.35
N ARG A 299 -17.59 -28.76 43.57
CA ARG A 299 -18.37 -27.63 44.06
C ARG A 299 -18.01 -26.38 43.27
N LEU A 300 -18.89 -25.94 42.36
CA LEU A 300 -18.71 -24.67 41.67
C LEU A 300 -18.72 -23.53 42.70
N THR A 301 -17.83 -22.55 42.56
CA THR A 301 -17.64 -21.44 43.51
C THR A 301 -17.30 -20.14 42.78
N ILE A 302 -17.54 -18.98 43.40
CA ILE A 302 -17.23 -17.64 42.86
C ILE A 302 -15.80 -17.21 43.21
N LEU A 303 -15.18 -17.81 44.23
CA LEU A 303 -13.83 -17.46 44.72
C LEU A 303 -13.66 -15.94 44.94
N SER A 304 -14.51 -15.35 45.77
CA SER A 304 -14.54 -13.91 46.06
C SER A 304 -13.16 -13.37 46.47
N SER A 305 -12.40 -14.12 47.27
CA SER A 305 -11.04 -13.75 47.68
C SER A 305 -10.06 -13.63 46.50
N TYR A 306 -10.17 -14.51 45.51
CA TYR A 306 -9.36 -14.46 44.28
C TYR A 306 -9.74 -13.25 43.42
N LEU A 307 -11.04 -13.01 43.20
CA LEU A 307 -11.51 -11.85 42.43
C LEU A 307 -11.10 -10.53 43.08
N ILE A 308 -11.15 -10.43 44.41
CA ILE A 308 -10.69 -9.27 45.19
C ILE A 308 -9.18 -9.07 45.05
N GLN A 309 -8.39 -10.15 45.11
CA GLN A 309 -6.95 -10.06 44.94
C GLN A 309 -6.58 -9.59 43.53
N LEU A 310 -7.22 -10.16 42.52
CA LEU A 310 -7.01 -9.81 41.11
C LEU A 310 -7.44 -8.36 40.83
N ALA A 311 -8.52 -7.89 41.44
CA ALA A 311 -8.94 -6.49 41.38
C ALA A 311 -7.91 -5.53 41.99
N LYS A 312 -7.33 -5.87 43.17
CA LYS A 312 -6.30 -5.06 43.82
C LYS A 312 -5.01 -5.01 43.00
N GLU A 313 -4.61 -6.15 42.45
CA GLU A 313 -3.45 -6.25 41.57
C GLU A 313 -3.64 -5.45 40.28
N ARG A 314 -4.86 -5.45 39.73
CA ARG A 314 -5.24 -4.58 38.60
C ARG A 314 -5.18 -3.10 38.99
N GLU A 315 -5.76 -2.71 40.13
CA GLU A 315 -5.73 -1.32 40.61
C GLU A 315 -4.28 -0.82 40.79
N ALA A 316 -3.38 -1.69 41.27
CA ALA A 316 -1.96 -1.39 41.42
C ALA A 316 -1.20 -1.20 40.09
N LEU A 317 -1.68 -1.79 38.99
CA LEU A 317 -1.15 -1.53 37.64
C LEU A 317 -1.57 -0.17 37.07
N GLY A 318 -2.56 0.49 37.70
CA GLY A 318 -3.15 1.75 37.24
C GLY A 318 -4.35 1.54 36.32
N THR A 319 -5.18 2.58 36.15
CA THR A 319 -6.38 2.55 35.30
C THR A 319 -6.06 2.48 33.81
N GLU A 320 -4.86 2.93 33.42
CA GLU A 320 -4.33 2.91 32.07
C GLU A 320 -2.92 2.34 32.10
N ILE A 321 -2.73 1.16 31.51
CA ILE A 321 -1.39 0.65 31.22
C ILE A 321 -0.77 1.63 30.23
N LYS A 322 0.24 2.39 30.68
CA LYS A 322 0.90 3.40 29.84
C LYS A 322 1.43 2.73 28.57
N ALA A 323 1.18 3.37 27.42
CA ALA A 323 1.71 2.92 26.15
C ALA A 323 3.24 2.77 26.27
N GLY A 324 3.74 1.55 26.01
CA GLY A 324 5.16 1.20 26.15
C GLY A 324 5.57 0.48 27.44
N ASP A 325 4.70 0.34 28.44
CA ASP A 325 4.98 -0.49 29.62
C ASP A 325 4.72 -1.98 29.35
N GLU A 326 5.66 -2.59 28.63
CA GLU A 326 5.60 -4.01 28.23
C GLU A 326 5.47 -4.95 29.44
N LYS A 327 6.04 -4.58 30.59
CA LYS A 327 5.97 -5.39 31.81
C LYS A 327 4.56 -5.38 32.40
N ALA A 328 3.97 -4.19 32.53
CA ALA A 328 2.60 -4.06 33.01
C ALA A 328 1.59 -4.78 32.09
N LEU A 329 1.78 -4.69 30.77
CA LEU A 329 0.95 -5.42 29.79
C LEU A 329 1.06 -6.94 29.93
N LYS A 330 2.28 -7.48 30.10
CA LYS A 330 2.49 -8.92 30.32
C LYS A 330 1.81 -9.42 31.59
N VAL A 331 1.89 -8.67 32.68
CA VAL A 331 1.22 -9.02 33.95
C VAL A 331 -0.30 -8.99 33.78
N TYR A 332 -0.83 -7.97 33.10
CA TYR A 332 -2.26 -7.89 32.79
C TYR A 332 -2.75 -9.06 31.92
N GLN A 333 -1.99 -9.47 30.91
CA GLN A 333 -2.29 -10.65 30.09
C GLN A 333 -2.29 -11.95 30.91
N GLN A 334 -1.36 -12.09 31.85
CA GLN A 334 -1.36 -13.23 32.77
C GLN A 334 -2.62 -13.27 33.65
N TYR A 335 -3.10 -12.12 34.13
CA TYR A 335 -4.37 -12.06 34.87
C TYR A 335 -5.57 -12.41 33.99
N GLN A 336 -5.63 -11.94 32.75
CA GLN A 336 -6.69 -12.35 31.81
C GLN A 336 -6.69 -13.86 31.55
N LEU A 337 -5.51 -14.47 31.34
CA LEU A 337 -5.39 -15.92 31.14
C LEU A 337 -5.83 -16.70 32.38
N SER A 338 -5.34 -16.31 33.56
CA SER A 338 -5.71 -16.95 34.83
C SER A 338 -7.22 -16.85 35.08
N LEU A 339 -7.83 -15.70 34.78
CA LEU A 339 -9.27 -15.48 34.90
C LEU A 339 -10.06 -16.33 33.89
N ALA A 340 -9.59 -16.44 32.64
CA ALA A 340 -10.22 -17.26 31.61
C ALA A 340 -10.15 -18.76 31.91
N ASP A 341 -9.03 -19.24 32.44
CA ASP A 341 -8.88 -20.64 32.86
C ASP A 341 -9.76 -20.96 34.07
N THR A 342 -9.84 -20.04 35.04
CA THR A 342 -10.73 -20.15 36.20
C THR A 342 -12.20 -20.14 35.76
N ALA A 343 -12.57 -19.22 34.86
CA ALA A 343 -13.91 -19.15 34.30
C ALA A 343 -14.29 -20.44 33.56
N ARG A 344 -13.35 -21.04 32.81
CA ARG A 344 -13.56 -22.33 32.14
C ARG A 344 -13.71 -23.49 33.14
N ALA A 345 -12.98 -23.47 34.24
CA ALA A 345 -13.02 -24.51 35.26
C ALA A 345 -14.33 -24.49 36.08
N PHE A 346 -14.90 -23.30 36.30
CA PHE A 346 -16.10 -23.11 37.12
C PHE A 346 -17.35 -22.70 36.33
N ASP A 347 -17.29 -22.71 35.00
CA ASP A 347 -18.36 -22.26 34.09
C ASP A 347 -18.86 -20.84 34.43
N TRP A 348 -17.92 -19.94 34.77
CA TRP A 348 -18.26 -18.54 35.03
C TRP A 348 -18.71 -17.84 33.74
N PRO A 349 -19.57 -16.81 33.84
CA PRO A 349 -20.00 -16.03 32.69
C PRO A 349 -18.81 -15.43 31.93
N GLU A 350 -18.87 -15.44 30.60
CA GLU A 350 -17.83 -14.83 29.76
C GLU A 350 -17.68 -13.32 29.98
N SER A 351 -18.67 -12.67 30.58
CA SER A 351 -18.62 -11.26 30.98
C SER A 351 -17.65 -11.01 32.14
N TRP A 352 -17.23 -12.04 32.89
CA TRP A 352 -16.25 -11.93 33.97
C TRP A 352 -14.83 -11.95 33.40
N ARG A 353 -14.58 -11.04 32.45
CA ARG A 353 -13.26 -10.80 31.88
C ARG A 353 -12.82 -9.41 32.30
N LEU A 354 -11.52 -9.24 32.49
CA LEU A 354 -10.97 -7.89 32.63
C LEU A 354 -11.31 -7.11 31.34
N PRO A 355 -11.79 -5.85 31.44
CA PRO A 355 -12.10 -5.04 30.26
C PRO A 355 -10.87 -5.01 29.38
N ASP A 356 -11.00 -5.40 28.12
CA ASP A 356 -9.85 -5.65 27.26
C ASP A 356 -8.96 -4.39 27.21
N GLN A 357 -7.86 -4.43 27.96
CA GLN A 357 -6.85 -3.38 27.99
C GLN A 357 -5.68 -3.74 27.11
N SER A 358 -5.79 -4.81 26.30
CA SER A 358 -5.15 -4.72 25.01
C SER A 358 -5.72 -3.44 24.42
N PRO A 359 -4.93 -2.38 24.19
CA PRO A 359 -5.37 -1.41 23.22
C PRO A 359 -5.76 -2.29 22.03
N GLU A 360 -7.01 -2.25 21.58
CA GLU A 360 -7.25 -2.57 20.18
C GLU A 360 -6.12 -1.85 19.48
N CYS A 361 -5.21 -2.58 18.85
CA CYS A 361 -3.98 -2.05 18.29
C CYS A 361 -4.41 -1.21 17.11
N SER A 362 -5.05 -0.10 17.43
CA SER A 362 -5.77 0.70 16.50
C SER A 362 -4.68 1.35 15.70
N ARG A 363 -4.96 1.51 14.42
CA ARG A 363 -4.05 2.15 13.49
C ARG A 363 -3.57 3.50 14.08
N GLU A 364 -4.43 4.22 14.80
CA GLU A 364 -4.09 5.46 15.50
C GLU A 364 -3.07 5.29 16.63
N ILE A 365 -3.15 4.24 17.44
CA ILE A 365 -2.19 4.00 18.53
C ILE A 365 -0.82 3.64 17.96
N LEU A 366 -0.79 2.80 16.93
CA LEU A 366 0.44 2.49 16.20
C LEU A 366 1.09 3.74 15.61
N HIS A 367 0.29 4.58 14.97
CA HIS A 367 0.78 5.83 14.41
C HIS A 367 1.32 6.78 15.48
N LYS A 368 0.66 6.89 16.63
CA LYS A 368 1.15 7.69 17.76
C LYS A 368 2.48 7.15 18.30
N LEU A 369 2.63 5.84 18.43
CA LEU A 369 3.88 5.21 18.86
C LEU A 369 5.01 5.40 17.84
N ALA A 370 4.69 5.40 16.54
CA ALA A 370 5.66 5.61 15.48
C ALA A 370 6.05 7.09 15.30
N ASP A 371 5.17 8.03 15.63
CA ASP A 371 5.31 9.44 15.25
C ASP A 371 6.63 10.05 15.73
N ASP A 372 6.99 9.85 17.00
CA ASP A 372 8.25 10.36 17.57
C ASP A 372 9.48 9.82 16.82
N HIS A 373 9.47 8.54 16.44
CA HIS A 373 10.55 7.91 15.69
C HIS A 373 10.58 8.38 14.22
N ILE A 374 9.42 8.62 13.62
CA ILE A 374 9.32 9.20 12.28
C ILE A 374 9.83 10.66 12.28
N GLN A 375 9.51 11.46 13.29
CA GLN A 375 10.05 12.82 13.42
C GLN A 375 11.59 12.81 13.61
N LYS A 376 12.15 11.81 14.32
CA LYS A 376 13.60 11.59 14.38
C LYS A 376 14.17 11.25 13.00
N LEU A 377 13.55 10.34 12.25
CA LEU A 377 13.99 9.97 10.90
C LEU A 377 13.91 11.12 9.89
N LYS A 378 12.91 12.00 10.01
CA LYS A 378 12.83 13.23 9.21
C LYS A 378 14.11 14.05 9.41
N LYS A 379 14.46 14.33 10.67
CA LYS A 379 15.66 15.13 11.01
C LYS A 379 16.97 14.42 10.67
N GLN A 380 17.06 13.12 10.91
CA GLN A 380 18.25 12.30 10.74
C GLN A 380 17.87 10.93 10.16
N PRO A 381 17.87 10.77 8.83
CA PRO A 381 17.47 9.51 8.17
C PRO A 381 18.35 8.30 8.52
N GLY A 382 19.54 8.55 9.10
CA GLY A 382 20.46 7.51 9.58
C GLY A 382 20.35 7.21 11.08
N ASP A 383 19.34 7.74 11.80
CA ASP A 383 19.16 7.51 13.23
C ASP A 383 18.87 6.03 13.51
N GLU A 384 19.89 5.30 13.98
CA GLU A 384 19.78 3.86 14.26
C GLU A 384 18.77 3.54 15.36
N GLU A 385 18.59 4.44 16.33
CA GLU A 385 17.67 4.23 17.46
C GLU A 385 16.23 4.25 16.96
N ALA A 386 15.88 5.26 16.15
CA ALA A 386 14.58 5.37 15.50
C ALA A 386 14.30 4.21 14.56
N LEU A 387 15.28 3.78 13.76
CA LEU A 387 15.14 2.61 12.88
C LEU A 387 14.89 1.33 13.68
N LYS A 388 15.69 1.06 14.73
CA LYS A 388 15.52 -0.11 15.60
C LYS A 388 14.17 -0.08 16.31
N ALA A 389 13.70 1.08 16.75
CA ALA A 389 12.41 1.23 17.40
C ALA A 389 11.23 0.95 16.45
N LEU A 390 11.26 1.51 15.23
CA LEU A 390 10.25 1.24 14.20
C LEU A 390 10.26 -0.23 13.75
N GLN A 391 11.43 -0.86 13.65
CA GLN A 391 11.53 -2.30 13.35
C GLN A 391 10.92 -3.17 14.45
N ARG A 392 11.14 -2.81 15.73
CA ARG A 392 10.48 -3.47 16.87
C ARG A 392 8.96 -3.27 16.81
N LEU A 393 8.50 -2.07 16.48
CA LEU A 393 7.08 -1.77 16.33
C LEU A 393 6.45 -2.62 15.20
N ASN A 394 7.10 -2.69 14.03
CA ASN A 394 6.66 -3.56 12.93
C ASN A 394 6.65 -5.04 13.32
N SER A 395 7.64 -5.50 14.09
CA SER A 395 7.68 -6.88 14.59
C SER A 395 6.51 -7.17 15.52
N TRP A 396 6.20 -6.24 16.43
CA TRP A 396 5.06 -6.33 17.33
C TRP A 396 3.72 -6.33 16.59
N VAL A 397 3.56 -5.49 15.56
CA VAL A 397 2.37 -5.51 14.67
C VAL A 397 2.22 -6.86 13.98
N GLY A 398 3.32 -7.42 13.45
CA GLY A 398 3.30 -8.74 12.82
C GLY A 398 2.90 -9.86 13.78
N GLU A 399 3.42 -9.84 15.01
CA GLU A 399 2.99 -10.79 16.06
C GLU A 399 1.52 -10.63 16.43
N TYR A 400 1.01 -9.40 16.47
CA TYR A 400 -0.39 -9.10 16.76
C TYR A 400 -1.32 -9.59 15.63
N GLU A 401 -0.99 -9.30 14.37
CA GLU A 401 -1.71 -9.78 13.18
C GLU A 401 -1.76 -11.32 13.14
N ASN A 402 -0.64 -11.98 13.47
CA ASN A 402 -0.59 -13.44 13.52
C ASN A 402 -1.53 -14.03 14.60
N LYS A 403 -1.70 -13.34 15.73
CA LYS A 403 -2.55 -13.82 16.84
C LYS A 403 -4.03 -13.52 16.63
N ASN A 404 -4.36 -12.35 16.09
CA ASN A 404 -5.73 -11.83 16.08
C ASN A 404 -6.41 -11.91 14.71
N GLY A 405 -5.71 -12.42 13.70
CA GLY A 405 -6.20 -12.47 12.33
C GLY A 405 -5.92 -11.20 11.55
N THR A 406 -6.44 -11.16 10.32
CA THR A 406 -5.96 -10.24 9.28
C THR A 406 -6.41 -8.81 9.57
N MET A 407 -5.55 -7.99 10.18
CA MET A 407 -5.58 -6.55 9.92
C MET A 407 -5.03 -6.31 8.51
N ASP A 408 -5.57 -5.31 7.82
CA ASP A 408 -4.97 -4.81 6.59
C ASP A 408 -3.58 -4.25 6.92
N SER A 409 -2.55 -5.08 6.72
CA SER A 409 -1.10 -4.81 6.83
C SER A 409 -0.77 -3.37 7.25
N ILE A 410 -0.64 -3.12 8.55
CA ILE A 410 -0.28 -1.79 9.10
C ILE A 410 1.26 -1.63 9.15
N ILE A 411 2.00 -2.52 8.49
CA ILE A 411 3.46 -2.50 8.47
C ILE A 411 3.98 -1.18 7.86
N ILE A 412 4.84 -0.48 8.60
CA ILE A 412 5.47 0.76 8.16
C ILE A 412 6.59 0.42 7.17
N ASP A 413 6.57 0.99 5.97
CA ASP A 413 7.65 0.82 4.98
C ASP A 413 8.86 1.72 5.33
N ILE A 414 9.61 1.27 6.34
CA ILE A 414 10.71 2.04 6.96
C ILE A 414 11.79 2.40 5.93
N GLU A 415 12.20 1.46 5.08
CA GLU A 415 13.30 1.70 4.12
C GLU A 415 12.90 2.71 3.04
N LYS A 416 11.63 2.69 2.61
CA LYS A 416 11.12 3.65 1.65
C LYS A 416 11.02 5.06 2.22
N LEU A 417 10.47 5.20 3.43
CA LEU A 417 10.42 6.49 4.14
C LEU A 417 11.83 7.03 4.41
N ARG A 418 12.74 6.18 4.91
CA ARG A 418 14.15 6.51 5.13
C ARG A 418 14.83 7.02 3.86
N SER A 419 14.64 6.32 2.74
CA SER A 419 15.23 6.70 1.45
C SER A 419 14.70 8.04 0.97
N SER A 420 13.39 8.28 1.10
CA SER A 420 12.76 9.57 0.76
C SER A 420 13.26 10.70 1.67
N TYR A 421 13.32 10.52 2.99
CA TYR A 421 13.86 11.55 3.89
C TYR A 421 15.34 11.83 3.63
N SER A 422 16.15 10.80 3.33
CA SER A 422 17.55 10.96 2.92
C SER A 422 17.68 11.77 1.64
N ALA A 423 16.85 11.49 0.63
CA ALA A 423 16.84 12.26 -0.60
C ALA A 423 16.45 13.73 -0.36
N MET A 424 15.49 14.03 0.53
CA MET A 424 15.10 15.39 0.89
C MET A 424 16.21 16.16 1.62
N GLN A 425 16.88 15.51 2.59
CA GLN A 425 17.95 16.11 3.39
C GLN A 425 19.13 16.62 2.54
N ASN A 426 19.34 16.06 1.34
CA ASN A 426 20.35 16.56 0.40
C ASN A 426 20.02 17.96 -0.17
N TRP A 427 18.75 18.37 -0.16
CA TRP A 427 18.28 19.61 -0.79
C TRP A 427 17.76 20.64 0.21
N LEU A 428 17.37 20.21 1.42
CA LEU A 428 16.89 21.11 2.48
C LEU A 428 17.90 22.21 2.84
N PRO A 429 19.21 21.95 3.00
CA PRO A 429 20.19 23.02 3.28
C PRO A 429 20.26 24.08 2.18
N SER A 430 20.12 23.68 0.91
CA SER A 430 20.09 24.63 -0.20
C SER A 430 18.84 25.51 -0.18
N LEU A 431 17.70 24.96 0.26
CA LEU A 431 16.45 25.71 0.41
C LEU A 431 16.48 26.63 1.65
N GLU A 432 17.17 26.24 2.72
CA GLU A 432 17.41 27.09 3.89
C GLU A 432 18.32 28.28 3.54
N GLN A 433 19.36 28.04 2.74
CA GLN A 433 20.29 29.07 2.31
C GLN A 433 19.66 30.04 1.29
N ASP A 434 18.87 29.52 0.35
CA ASP A 434 18.11 30.31 -0.62
C ASP A 434 16.66 29.77 -0.73
N PRO A 435 15.71 30.37 0.00
CA PRO A 435 14.30 29.99 -0.06
C PRO A 435 13.67 30.10 -1.46
N ASN A 436 14.30 30.85 -2.37
CA ASN A 436 13.89 31.05 -3.75
C ASN A 436 14.60 30.12 -4.75
N SER A 437 15.46 29.20 -4.29
CA SER A 437 16.12 28.21 -5.15
C SER A 437 15.08 27.27 -5.77
N THR A 438 14.72 27.55 -7.02
CA THR A 438 13.71 26.79 -7.76
C THR A 438 14.08 25.32 -7.93
N GLU A 439 15.36 25.01 -8.12
CA GLU A 439 15.82 23.62 -8.29
C GLU A 439 15.71 22.83 -6.97
N ALA A 440 16.25 23.37 -5.87
CA ALA A 440 16.20 22.71 -4.57
C ALA A 440 14.75 22.48 -4.13
N ARG A 441 13.90 23.52 -4.26
CA ARG A 441 12.47 23.44 -3.95
C ARG A 441 11.78 22.33 -4.75
N ARG A 442 11.98 22.25 -6.06
CA ARG A 442 11.38 21.19 -6.91
C ARG A 442 11.78 19.80 -6.44
N LYS A 443 13.06 19.60 -6.10
CA LYS A 443 13.57 18.29 -5.65
C LYS A 443 12.94 17.90 -4.32
N VAL A 444 12.89 18.82 -3.35
CA VAL A 444 12.23 18.62 -2.05
C VAL A 444 10.74 18.31 -2.24
N GLU A 445 10.01 19.11 -3.02
CA GLU A 445 8.58 18.91 -3.29
C GLU A 445 8.28 17.59 -3.99
N THR A 446 9.11 17.19 -4.97
CA THR A 446 8.93 15.92 -5.69
C THR A 446 9.01 14.73 -4.73
N VAL A 447 10.04 14.71 -3.87
CA VAL A 447 10.20 13.62 -2.90
C VAL A 447 9.12 13.68 -1.80
N ASN A 448 8.71 14.89 -1.39
CA ASN A 448 7.63 15.05 -0.42
C ASN A 448 6.27 14.56 -0.96
N ASP A 449 5.98 14.78 -2.23
CA ASP A 449 4.80 14.20 -2.89
C ASP A 449 4.84 12.68 -2.90
N GLU A 450 6.00 12.07 -3.14
CA GLU A 450 6.15 10.62 -3.05
C GLU A 450 5.87 10.10 -1.63
N ILE A 451 6.24 10.86 -0.60
CA ILE A 451 5.89 10.56 0.80
C ILE A 451 4.38 10.71 1.01
N LYS A 452 3.75 11.81 0.56
CA LYS A 452 2.29 12.01 0.66
C LYS A 452 1.50 10.88 -0.01
N VAL A 453 1.94 10.45 -1.19
CA VAL A 453 1.34 9.30 -1.91
C VAL A 453 1.49 8.02 -1.09
N GLN A 454 2.63 7.79 -0.44
CA GLN A 454 2.81 6.66 0.48
C GLN A 454 1.91 6.75 1.71
N CYS A 455 1.83 7.93 2.34
CA CYS A 455 0.94 8.14 3.48
C CYS A 455 -0.51 7.87 3.10
N THR A 456 -0.97 8.39 1.97
CA THR A 456 -2.34 8.13 1.47
C THR A 456 -2.57 6.65 1.18
N LYS A 457 -1.61 6.00 0.48
CA LYS A 457 -1.73 4.59 0.08
C LYS A 457 -1.77 3.64 1.27
N ASN A 458 -0.96 3.90 2.29
CA ASN A 458 -0.80 3.03 3.45
C ASN A 458 -1.57 3.55 4.69
N HIS A 459 -2.40 4.59 4.50
CA HIS A 459 -3.14 5.28 5.56
C HIS A 459 -2.27 5.84 6.70
N TYR A 460 -1.01 6.20 6.45
CA TYR A 460 -0.17 6.85 7.45
C TYR A 460 -0.65 8.29 7.73
N PRO A 461 -0.30 8.87 8.88
CA PRO A 461 -0.59 10.27 9.17
C PRO A 461 0.02 11.23 8.14
N ASP A 462 -0.74 12.25 7.75
CA ASP A 462 -0.25 13.31 6.85
C ASP A 462 0.91 14.10 7.45
N THR A 463 1.04 14.11 8.79
CA THR A 463 2.14 14.73 9.54
C THR A 463 3.51 14.11 9.28
N TRP A 464 3.54 12.91 8.68
CA TRP A 464 4.78 12.25 8.28
C TRP A 464 5.37 12.87 7.01
N SER A 465 4.58 13.58 6.22
CA SER A 465 5.10 14.44 5.17
C SER A 465 5.78 15.69 5.75
N TYR A 466 6.60 16.36 4.95
CA TYR A 466 7.20 17.64 5.30
C TYR A 466 6.25 18.78 4.97
N ASP A 467 6.14 19.73 5.90
CA ASP A 467 5.57 21.04 5.58
C ASP A 467 6.68 21.90 4.98
N ILE A 468 6.65 22.07 3.66
CA ILE A 468 7.64 22.85 2.93
C ILE A 468 7.18 24.31 2.98
N PRO A 469 7.96 25.25 3.55
CA PRO A 469 7.58 26.66 3.59
C PRO A 469 7.22 27.14 2.19
N GLY A 470 6.00 27.65 2.03
CA GLY A 470 5.52 28.17 0.75
C GLY A 470 6.51 29.19 0.17
N PRO A 471 6.58 29.35 -1.17
CA PRO A 471 7.40 30.41 -1.75
C PRO A 471 6.93 31.73 -1.15
N HIS A 472 7.86 32.59 -0.73
CA HIS A 472 7.51 33.96 -0.34
C HIS A 472 6.79 34.59 -1.53
N ASN A 473 5.47 34.72 -1.40
CA ASN A 473 4.61 35.10 -2.50
C ASN A 473 5.11 36.47 -3.01
N PRO A 474 5.68 36.55 -4.23
CA PRO A 474 6.06 37.85 -4.77
C PRO A 474 4.79 38.69 -4.80
N GLN A 475 4.90 39.95 -4.34
CA GLN A 475 3.77 40.87 -4.20
C GLN A 475 2.79 40.73 -5.36
N PRO A 476 1.47 40.67 -5.09
CA PRO A 476 0.47 40.39 -6.11
C PRO A 476 0.53 41.43 -7.22
N SER A 477 0.98 41.03 -8.41
CA SER A 477 0.83 41.84 -9.61
C SER A 477 -0.65 41.95 -9.95
N SER A 478 -1.11 43.11 -10.42
CA SER A 478 -2.52 43.41 -10.72
C SER A 478 -3.16 42.61 -11.88
N SER A 479 -2.44 41.64 -12.45
CA SER A 479 -2.99 40.69 -13.42
C SER A 479 -3.46 39.43 -12.68
N PRO A 480 -4.63 38.84 -13.04
CA PRO A 480 -5.06 37.58 -12.44
C PRO A 480 -3.90 36.58 -12.50
N PRO A 481 -3.54 35.96 -11.36
CA PRO A 481 -2.30 35.20 -11.25
C PRO A 481 -2.28 34.11 -12.30
N ARG A 482 -1.30 34.21 -13.20
CA ARG A 482 -1.01 33.16 -14.17
C ARG A 482 -0.45 31.99 -13.38
N ILE A 483 -1.27 30.96 -13.19
CA ILE A 483 -0.88 29.80 -12.41
C ILE A 483 0.16 29.02 -13.21
N ARG A 484 1.28 28.77 -12.55
CA ARG A 484 2.43 28.08 -13.14
C ARG A 484 2.62 26.71 -12.51
N SER A 485 3.19 25.80 -13.29
CA SER A 485 3.68 24.52 -12.81
C SER A 485 4.85 24.73 -11.84
N ARG A 486 5.26 23.66 -11.15
CA ARG A 486 6.54 23.62 -10.42
C ARG A 486 7.75 24.03 -11.26
N ASP A 487 7.66 23.78 -12.58
CA ASP A 487 8.68 24.16 -13.53
C ASP A 487 8.65 25.65 -13.94
N ASN A 488 7.81 26.46 -13.30
CA ASN A 488 7.54 27.86 -13.66
C ASN A 488 6.95 28.00 -15.08
N GLU A 489 6.36 26.93 -15.61
CA GLU A 489 5.72 26.91 -16.92
C GLU A 489 4.25 27.30 -16.79
N LEU A 490 3.70 27.99 -17.77
CA LEU A 490 2.32 28.45 -17.69
C LEU A 490 1.34 27.28 -17.88
N ILE A 491 0.48 27.03 -16.89
CA ILE A 491 -0.61 26.05 -17.03
C ILE A 491 -1.74 26.71 -17.85
N CYS A 492 -2.04 26.12 -19.00
CA CYS A 492 -3.01 26.65 -19.96
C CYS A 492 -4.31 25.85 -20.03
N GLY A 493 -4.35 24.67 -19.41
CA GLY A 493 -5.57 23.88 -19.32
C GLY A 493 -5.33 22.48 -18.81
N ILE A 494 -6.42 21.76 -18.56
CA ILE A 494 -6.39 20.47 -17.88
C ILE A 494 -7.48 19.52 -18.40
N GLN A 495 -7.19 18.22 -18.38
CA GLN A 495 -8.16 17.15 -18.62
C GLN A 495 -8.06 16.11 -17.51
N LYS A 496 -9.19 15.71 -16.94
CA LYS A 496 -9.26 14.54 -16.07
C LYS A 496 -9.21 13.25 -16.90
N ILE A 497 -8.30 12.34 -16.56
CA ILE A 497 -8.15 11.03 -17.22
C ILE A 497 -8.08 9.95 -16.14
N GLY A 498 -9.17 9.19 -15.99
CA GLY A 498 -9.32 8.23 -14.89
C GLY A 498 -9.19 8.94 -13.53
N ASN A 499 -8.26 8.46 -12.70
CA ASN A 499 -7.98 9.01 -11.37
C ASN A 499 -6.92 10.13 -11.39
N GLY A 500 -6.38 10.48 -12.55
CA GLY A 500 -5.34 11.50 -12.69
C GLY A 500 -5.75 12.65 -13.58
N TYR A 501 -4.81 13.58 -13.76
CA TYR A 501 -4.96 14.71 -14.67
C TYR A 501 -3.87 14.70 -15.74
N ARG A 502 -4.21 15.27 -16.90
CA ARG A 502 -3.24 15.73 -17.89
C ARG A 502 -3.34 17.23 -18.02
N VAL A 503 -2.19 17.88 -17.98
CA VAL A 503 -2.09 19.32 -17.88
C VAL A 503 -1.32 19.83 -19.08
N ALA A 504 -1.88 20.84 -19.74
CA ALA A 504 -1.27 21.55 -20.85
C ALA A 504 -0.38 22.67 -20.29
N VAL A 505 0.93 22.56 -20.51
CA VAL A 505 1.93 23.51 -20.01
C VAL A 505 2.68 24.18 -21.16
N LEU A 506 2.92 25.49 -21.06
CA LEU A 506 3.78 26.24 -21.98
C LEU A 506 5.13 26.53 -21.32
N GLU A 507 6.21 26.08 -21.95
CA GLU A 507 7.59 26.37 -21.54
C GLU A 507 7.90 27.88 -21.56
N ASN A 508 7.27 28.62 -22.47
CA ASN A 508 7.44 30.07 -22.60
C ASN A 508 6.11 30.74 -22.97
N ASP A 509 5.69 31.72 -22.18
CA ASP A 509 4.47 32.51 -22.39
C ASP A 509 4.38 33.15 -23.80
N LYS A 510 5.51 33.33 -24.49
CA LYS A 510 5.59 33.92 -25.85
C LYS A 510 5.39 32.89 -26.97
N ILE A 511 5.57 31.61 -26.68
CA ILE A 511 5.51 30.53 -27.67
C ILE A 511 4.31 29.65 -27.32
N PRO A 512 3.22 29.69 -28.09
CA PRO A 512 2.01 28.95 -27.78
C PRO A 512 2.11 27.49 -28.27
N ILE A 513 3.27 26.87 -28.05
CA ILE A 513 3.55 25.47 -28.38
C ILE A 513 4.14 24.86 -27.12
N GLY A 514 3.44 23.88 -26.55
CA GLY A 514 3.75 23.30 -25.25
C GLY A 514 3.65 21.79 -25.21
N GLU A 515 3.63 21.26 -23.99
CA GLU A 515 3.60 19.83 -23.73
C GLU A 515 2.38 19.45 -22.88
N LEU A 516 1.87 18.24 -23.10
CA LEU A 516 0.89 17.59 -22.22
C LEU A 516 1.62 16.72 -21.21
N ARG A 517 1.60 17.13 -19.95
CA ARG A 517 2.24 16.39 -18.84
C ARG A 517 1.20 15.74 -17.93
N ALA A 518 1.59 14.67 -17.25
CA ALA A 518 0.78 14.12 -16.16
C ALA A 518 0.71 15.12 -15.00
N GLY A 519 -0.44 15.25 -14.34
CA GLY A 519 -0.65 16.18 -13.23
C GLY A 519 0.37 15.99 -12.11
N ALA A 520 0.73 14.74 -11.80
CA ALA A 520 1.79 14.41 -10.84
C ALA A 520 3.16 15.03 -11.18
N LYS A 521 3.48 15.19 -12.48
CA LYS A 521 4.73 15.85 -12.90
C LYS A 521 4.66 17.37 -12.84
N VAL A 522 3.46 17.94 -12.95
CA VAL A 522 3.24 19.39 -12.87
C VAL A 522 3.22 19.87 -11.41
N GLY A 523 2.83 18.99 -10.49
CA GLY A 523 2.66 19.26 -9.07
C GLY A 523 1.18 19.34 -8.70
N HIS A 524 0.78 18.59 -7.66
CA HIS A 524 -0.61 18.56 -7.21
C HIS A 524 -1.11 19.94 -6.78
N ASP A 525 -0.31 20.69 -6.03
CA ASP A 525 -0.69 22.03 -5.56
C ASP A 525 -0.92 23.02 -6.73
N SER A 526 -0.08 22.94 -7.78
CA SER A 526 -0.25 23.75 -8.99
C SER A 526 -1.52 23.37 -9.75
N VAL A 527 -1.84 22.06 -9.80
CA VAL A 527 -3.07 21.55 -10.41
C VAL A 527 -4.30 22.00 -9.63
N ASP A 528 -4.29 21.88 -8.31
CA ASP A 528 -5.40 22.24 -7.44
C ASP A 528 -5.62 23.76 -7.45
N SER A 529 -4.53 24.53 -7.42
CA SER A 529 -4.58 25.99 -7.62
C SER A 529 -5.22 26.33 -8.98
N TYR A 530 -4.82 25.63 -10.05
CA TYR A 530 -5.38 25.84 -11.38
C TYR A 530 -6.87 25.49 -11.43
N MET A 531 -7.27 24.39 -10.81
CA MET A 531 -8.66 23.95 -10.70
C MET A 531 -9.52 24.93 -9.89
N ALA A 532 -8.94 25.58 -8.87
CA ALA A 532 -9.61 26.62 -8.09
C ALA A 532 -9.75 27.96 -8.83
N SER A 533 -9.02 28.18 -9.93
CA SER A 533 -9.02 29.46 -10.65
C SER A 533 -10.26 29.67 -11.53
N GLU A 534 -10.79 30.90 -11.55
CA GLU A 534 -11.94 31.29 -12.40
C GLU A 534 -11.63 31.23 -13.91
N GLY A 535 -10.34 31.26 -14.25
CA GLY A 535 -9.80 31.20 -15.60
C GLY A 535 -9.47 29.80 -16.10
N ARG A 536 -9.84 28.73 -15.36
CA ARG A 536 -9.51 27.36 -15.76
C ARG A 536 -10.12 26.99 -17.11
N ILE A 537 -9.30 26.37 -17.94
CA ILE A 537 -9.71 25.83 -19.24
C ILE A 537 -9.69 24.31 -19.13
N GLU A 538 -10.87 23.72 -19.03
CA GLU A 538 -11.04 22.28 -19.08
C GLU A 538 -11.13 21.81 -20.52
N MET A 539 -10.63 20.59 -20.78
CA MET A 539 -10.79 20.00 -22.11
C MET A 539 -12.28 19.80 -22.40
N THR A 540 -12.76 20.41 -23.48
CA THR A 540 -14.16 20.36 -23.90
C THR A 540 -14.28 19.58 -25.20
N ARG A 541 -15.47 19.02 -25.45
CA ARG A 541 -15.82 18.50 -26.77
C ARG A 541 -16.58 19.62 -27.47
N LEU A 542 -16.01 20.19 -28.51
CA LEU A 542 -16.71 21.18 -29.31
C LEU A 542 -17.75 20.47 -30.19
N GLU A 543 -18.94 21.06 -30.28
CA GLU A 543 -20.01 20.58 -31.15
C GLU A 543 -19.69 20.88 -32.62
N ARG A 544 -20.29 20.11 -33.53
CA ARG A 544 -20.14 20.38 -34.97
C ARG A 544 -20.78 21.73 -35.31
N ASP A 545 -19.95 22.61 -35.81
CA ASP A 545 -20.34 23.94 -36.27
C ASP A 545 -20.80 23.89 -37.73
N PRO A 546 -21.95 24.46 -38.12
CA PRO A 546 -22.39 24.53 -39.52
C PRO A 546 -21.35 25.18 -40.44
N ASP A 547 -20.54 26.12 -39.91
CA ASP A 547 -19.48 26.80 -40.65
C ASP A 547 -18.17 26.00 -40.73
N ASN A 548 -18.20 24.72 -40.37
CA ASN A 548 -17.04 23.82 -40.37
C ASN A 548 -15.87 24.39 -39.56
N GLY A 549 -16.21 24.97 -38.41
CA GLY A 549 -15.23 25.51 -37.47
C GLY A 549 -14.40 26.67 -37.98
N ARG A 550 -14.82 27.36 -39.07
CA ARG A 550 -14.12 28.54 -39.59
C ARG A 550 -14.05 29.69 -38.60
N LYS A 551 -14.98 29.73 -37.64
CA LYS A 551 -14.96 30.67 -36.52
C LYS A 551 -13.90 30.34 -35.47
N TYR A 552 -13.27 29.17 -35.48
CA TYR A 552 -12.26 28.82 -34.48
C TYR A 552 -10.85 29.09 -35.00
N LYS A 553 -10.09 29.90 -34.26
CA LYS A 553 -8.67 30.15 -34.50
C LYS A 553 -7.83 29.37 -33.49
N VAL A 554 -6.83 28.66 -33.99
CA VAL A 554 -5.83 27.98 -33.16
C VAL A 554 -4.97 29.01 -32.44
N LEU A 555 -5.00 28.99 -31.11
CA LEU A 555 -4.21 29.84 -30.22
C LEU A 555 -2.95 29.15 -29.73
N ALA A 556 -3.06 27.88 -29.34
CA ALA A 556 -1.95 27.11 -28.80
C ALA A 556 -2.04 25.63 -29.17
N VAL A 557 -0.91 24.92 -29.16
CA VAL A 557 -0.83 23.49 -29.45
C VAL A 557 0.02 22.80 -28.39
N PHE A 558 -0.43 21.64 -27.91
CA PHE A 558 0.22 20.89 -26.85
C PHE A 558 0.43 19.44 -27.28
N GLU A 559 1.69 19.00 -27.32
CA GLU A 559 2.05 17.64 -27.72
C GLU A 559 2.25 16.74 -26.51
N HIS A 560 1.74 15.52 -26.56
CA HIS A 560 2.05 14.48 -25.59
C HIS A 560 3.22 13.60 -26.07
N LYS A 561 4.31 13.56 -25.31
CA LYS A 561 5.52 12.74 -25.59
C LYS A 561 5.40 11.25 -25.23
N GLY A 562 4.19 10.71 -25.08
CA GLY A 562 4.02 9.29 -24.75
C GLY A 562 3.86 8.38 -25.98
N PRO A 563 3.66 7.06 -25.78
CA PRO A 563 3.58 6.08 -26.85
C PRO A 563 2.40 6.33 -27.81
N LYS A 564 1.36 7.00 -27.32
CA LYS A 564 0.30 7.57 -28.15
C LYS A 564 0.59 9.05 -28.34
N HIS A 565 1.02 9.42 -29.55
CA HIS A 565 1.15 10.81 -29.97
C HIS A 565 -0.25 11.44 -29.98
N ILE A 566 -0.57 12.16 -28.92
CA ILE A 566 -1.83 12.89 -28.77
C ILE A 566 -1.47 14.37 -28.79
N THR A 567 -2.16 15.13 -29.63
CA THR A 567 -2.01 16.58 -29.70
C THR A 567 -3.31 17.22 -29.23
N TRP A 568 -3.22 18.19 -28.34
CA TRP A 568 -4.33 19.07 -28.00
C TRP A 568 -4.12 20.44 -28.60
N VAL A 569 -5.22 21.12 -28.87
CA VAL A 569 -5.25 22.42 -29.51
C VAL A 569 -6.09 23.35 -28.64
N GLY A 570 -5.49 24.44 -28.21
CA GLY A 570 -6.23 25.57 -27.64
C GLY A 570 -6.80 26.40 -28.79
N VAL A 571 -8.11 26.53 -28.88
CA VAL A 571 -8.82 27.29 -29.92
C VAL A 571 -9.67 28.39 -29.30
N LYS A 572 -9.88 29.49 -30.04
CA LYS A 572 -10.76 30.59 -29.62
C LYS A 572 -11.74 30.94 -30.73
N ASP A 573 -13.00 31.18 -30.35
CA ASP A 573 -14.04 31.61 -31.28
C ASP A 573 -13.80 33.08 -31.67
N THR A 574 -13.57 33.32 -32.95
CA THR A 574 -13.31 34.63 -33.54
C THR A 574 -14.59 35.40 -33.84
N SER A 575 -15.76 34.75 -33.80
CA SER A 575 -17.03 35.47 -33.99
C SER A 575 -17.34 36.41 -32.82
N ASN A 576 -16.83 36.10 -31.61
CA ASN A 576 -16.98 36.93 -30.43
C ASN A 576 -15.68 36.97 -29.60
N PRO A 577 -14.68 37.76 -30.04
CA PRO A 577 -13.32 37.70 -29.49
C PRO A 577 -13.22 38.23 -28.05
N GLU A 578 -14.15 39.08 -27.60
CA GLU A 578 -14.10 39.65 -26.25
C GLU A 578 -14.72 38.74 -25.19
N GLN A 579 -15.74 37.95 -25.57
CA GLN A 579 -16.48 37.11 -24.61
C GLN A 579 -16.08 35.64 -24.66
N SER A 580 -15.43 35.18 -25.74
CA SER A 580 -15.08 33.77 -25.88
C SER A 580 -13.89 33.37 -25.01
N LYS A 581 -14.15 32.52 -24.01
CA LYS A 581 -13.10 31.78 -23.30
C LYS A 581 -12.42 30.83 -24.29
N PRO A 582 -11.09 30.62 -24.21
CA PRO A 582 -10.44 29.63 -25.04
C PRO A 582 -10.97 28.22 -24.70
N HIS A 583 -11.10 27.37 -25.71
CA HIS A 583 -11.42 25.96 -25.56
C HIS A 583 -10.16 25.13 -25.75
N LEU A 584 -9.98 24.10 -24.94
CA LEU A 584 -8.94 23.10 -25.15
C LEU A 584 -9.58 21.82 -25.70
N VAL A 585 -9.17 21.39 -26.89
CA VAL A 585 -9.74 20.21 -27.56
C VAL A 585 -8.64 19.26 -28.03
N THR A 586 -8.98 17.99 -28.26
CA THR A 586 -8.06 17.09 -28.95
C THR A 586 -7.96 17.45 -30.43
N LEU A 587 -6.81 17.19 -31.07
CA LEU A 587 -6.64 17.39 -32.50
C LEU A 587 -7.66 16.56 -33.32
N THR A 588 -8.01 15.37 -32.86
CA THR A 588 -9.08 14.56 -33.49
C THR A 588 -10.42 15.28 -33.44
N ASN A 589 -10.83 15.81 -32.28
CA ASN A 589 -12.07 16.57 -32.17
C ASN A 589 -12.02 17.86 -33.02
N TYR A 590 -10.87 18.54 -33.08
CA TYR A 590 -10.71 19.72 -33.94
C TYR A 590 -10.83 19.37 -35.43
N ARG A 591 -10.26 18.23 -35.87
CA ARG A 591 -10.43 17.72 -37.24
C ARG A 591 -11.89 17.44 -37.58
N ASP A 592 -12.67 16.88 -36.65
CA ASP A 592 -14.09 16.60 -36.86
C ASP A 592 -14.91 17.88 -37.16
N ILE A 593 -14.47 19.01 -36.59
CA ILE A 593 -15.16 20.30 -36.73
C ILE A 593 -14.64 21.07 -37.94
N ARG A 594 -13.31 21.09 -38.11
CA ARG A 594 -12.59 21.83 -39.16
C ARG A 594 -12.50 21.08 -40.51
N ARG A 595 -13.21 19.96 -40.68
CA ARG A 595 -13.17 19.07 -41.87
C ARG A 595 -11.78 18.52 -42.20
N GLY A 596 -11.22 17.75 -41.26
CA GLY A 596 -10.05 16.91 -41.51
C GLY A 596 -8.77 17.72 -41.73
N VAL A 597 -8.32 17.85 -42.98
CA VAL A 597 -6.96 18.32 -43.32
C VAL A 597 -6.75 19.80 -42.96
N ASP A 598 -7.77 20.65 -43.01
CA ASP A 598 -7.64 22.08 -42.67
C ASP A 598 -7.19 22.29 -41.22
N ALA A 599 -7.62 21.43 -40.28
CA ALA A 599 -7.10 21.45 -38.91
C ALA A 599 -5.58 21.20 -38.84
N ASP A 600 -5.07 20.29 -39.67
CA ASP A 600 -3.64 19.99 -39.73
C ASP A 600 -2.85 21.16 -40.34
N TYR A 601 -3.42 21.88 -41.30
CA TYR A 601 -2.85 23.14 -41.82
C TYR A 601 -2.82 24.24 -40.75
N ASP A 602 -3.92 24.47 -40.03
CA ASP A 602 -4.00 25.48 -38.97
C ASP A 602 -2.94 25.23 -37.88
N VAL A 603 -2.77 23.96 -37.48
CA VAL A 603 -1.74 23.56 -36.52
C VAL A 603 -0.33 23.74 -37.10
N ARG A 604 -0.08 23.27 -38.33
CA ARG A 604 1.24 23.40 -38.98
C ARG A 604 1.64 24.86 -39.17
N ASP A 605 0.69 25.73 -39.49
CA ASP A 605 0.94 27.16 -39.67
C ASP A 605 1.33 27.82 -38.34
N LEU A 606 0.77 27.37 -37.20
CA LEU A 606 1.26 27.78 -35.89
C LEU A 606 2.72 27.36 -35.67
N TYR A 607 3.07 26.10 -35.92
CA TYR A 607 4.46 25.61 -35.83
C TYR A 607 5.42 26.41 -36.72
N ARG A 608 5.03 26.66 -37.97
CA ARG A 608 5.79 27.46 -38.94
C ARG A 608 5.98 28.90 -38.44
N LYS A 609 4.93 29.54 -37.93
CA LYS A 609 4.96 30.91 -37.40
C LYS A 609 6.00 31.07 -36.29
N TYR A 610 6.15 30.06 -35.43
CA TYR A 610 7.11 30.06 -34.33
C TYR A 610 8.41 29.31 -34.63
N ARG A 611 8.68 28.99 -35.92
CA ARG A 611 9.89 28.31 -36.39
C ARG A 611 10.18 27.00 -35.63
N ARG A 612 9.14 26.24 -35.28
CA ARG A 612 9.27 24.91 -34.66
C ARG A 612 8.91 23.83 -35.69
N PRO A 613 9.58 22.66 -35.69
CA PRO A 613 9.19 21.55 -36.54
C PRO A 613 7.84 20.99 -36.08
N ALA A 614 6.90 20.80 -37.02
CA ALA A 614 5.62 20.20 -36.71
C ALA A 614 5.78 18.68 -36.45
N PRO A 615 5.04 18.10 -35.49
CA PRO A 615 5.08 16.67 -35.21
C PRO A 615 4.83 15.81 -36.45
N ASN A 616 5.50 14.66 -36.52
CA ASN A 616 5.45 13.77 -37.69
C ASN A 616 4.02 13.36 -38.09
N HIS A 617 3.12 13.17 -37.12
CA HIS A 617 1.74 12.77 -37.39
C HIS A 617 0.89 13.89 -38.04
N ILE A 618 1.26 15.16 -37.85
CA ILE A 618 0.66 16.30 -38.57
C ILE A 618 1.28 16.40 -39.97
N SER A 619 2.61 16.31 -40.06
CA SER A 619 3.35 16.41 -41.33
C SER A 619 3.00 15.28 -42.32
N LYS A 620 2.86 14.03 -41.85
CA LYS A 620 2.53 12.87 -42.70
C LYS A 620 1.14 12.96 -43.34
N ASN A 621 0.14 13.44 -42.60
CA ASN A 621 -1.22 13.59 -43.12
C ASN A 621 -1.30 14.63 -44.23
N LEU A 622 -0.49 15.69 -44.15
CA LEU A 622 -0.42 16.74 -45.17
C LEU A 622 0.33 16.31 -46.43
N ALA A 623 1.27 15.37 -46.32
CA ALA A 623 2.04 14.85 -47.45
C ALA A 623 1.25 13.84 -48.32
N GLY A 624 0.15 13.28 -47.80
CA GLY A 624 -0.60 12.19 -48.43
C GLY A 624 -1.60 12.59 -49.53
N TYR A 625 -1.86 13.88 -49.75
CA TYR A 625 -2.87 14.34 -50.72
C TYR A 625 -2.39 14.44 -52.18
N SER A 626 -1.20 13.93 -52.49
CA SER A 626 -0.61 13.95 -53.85
C SER A 626 -0.66 12.59 -54.58
N LYS A 627 -1.64 11.74 -54.31
CA LYS A 627 -1.95 10.54 -55.15
C LYS A 627 -3.38 10.59 -55.71
N SER A 628 -3.79 11.74 -56.24
CA SER A 628 -4.93 11.78 -57.16
C SER A 628 -4.41 11.57 -58.58
N THR A 629 -4.65 10.38 -59.09
CA THR A 629 -4.39 9.94 -60.46
C THR A 629 -5.33 10.70 -61.41
N VAL A 630 -4.85 11.81 -61.97
CA VAL A 630 -5.46 12.41 -63.17
C VAL A 630 -4.56 12.04 -64.35
N PRO A 631 -5.08 11.42 -65.43
CA PRO A 631 -4.27 11.05 -66.58
C PRO A 631 -3.84 12.32 -67.33
N GLN A 632 -2.56 12.66 -67.22
CA GLN A 632 -1.99 13.75 -67.98
C GLN A 632 -1.70 13.25 -69.39
N ALA A 633 -2.41 13.84 -70.36
CA ALA A 633 -2.16 13.67 -71.78
C ALA A 633 -0.72 14.04 -72.12
N ALA A 634 -0.11 13.23 -72.97
CA ALA A 634 1.26 13.33 -73.43
C ALA A 634 1.53 14.62 -74.21
N GLU A 635 2.71 15.23 -73.99
CA GLU A 635 3.54 15.85 -75.04
C GLU A 635 4.94 16.25 -74.50
N PRO A 636 5.94 16.58 -75.35
CA PRO A 636 7.07 15.69 -75.56
C PRO A 636 8.42 16.23 -75.06
N LYS A 637 9.36 15.28 -75.03
CA LYS A 637 10.80 15.37 -74.80
C LYS A 637 11.43 16.71 -75.19
N GLN A 638 12.16 17.31 -74.25
CA GLN A 638 13.42 17.98 -74.56
C GLN A 638 14.52 17.56 -73.60
N GLN A 639 15.63 17.25 -74.25
CA GLN A 639 16.87 16.65 -73.81
C GLN A 639 17.87 17.78 -73.64
N ALA A 640 18.53 17.90 -72.48
CA ALA A 640 19.74 18.70 -72.35
C ALA A 640 20.57 18.22 -71.16
N ASP A 641 21.86 18.06 -71.45
CA ASP A 641 22.92 17.48 -70.65
C ASP A 641 23.28 18.25 -69.37
N LYS A 642 23.69 17.52 -68.32
CA LYS A 642 24.89 17.84 -67.49
C LYS A 642 25.24 16.74 -66.44
N PRO A 643 26.50 16.66 -65.98
CA PRO A 643 27.25 15.44 -65.62
C PRO A 643 27.24 15.11 -64.10
N PRO A 644 27.88 14.00 -63.66
CA PRO A 644 27.42 13.20 -62.53
C PRO A 644 27.97 13.66 -61.18
N LEU A 645 27.14 13.51 -60.15
CA LEU A 645 27.58 13.52 -58.75
C LEU A 645 27.43 12.13 -58.16
N GLN A 646 28.45 11.79 -57.38
CA GLN A 646 28.91 10.47 -56.97
C GLN A 646 27.93 9.75 -56.04
N LEU A 647 27.86 8.43 -56.21
CA LEU A 647 27.35 7.49 -55.21
C LEU A 647 28.30 7.48 -54.00
N ASP A 648 27.77 7.82 -52.83
CA ASP A 648 28.31 7.36 -51.56
C ASP A 648 27.43 6.21 -51.04
N ASP A 649 27.84 4.99 -51.36
CA ASP A 649 27.43 3.78 -50.66
C ASP A 649 28.18 3.71 -49.32
N ARG A 650 27.49 4.02 -48.22
CA ARG A 650 27.84 3.52 -46.88
C ARG A 650 26.65 3.63 -45.92
N ALA A 651 25.70 2.71 -46.07
CA ALA A 651 24.80 2.34 -44.99
C ALA A 651 25.61 1.50 -43.97
N ALA A 652 25.81 2.03 -42.78
CA ALA A 652 26.25 1.26 -41.63
C ALA A 652 25.12 0.29 -41.22
N PRO A 653 25.41 -0.98 -40.90
CA PRO A 653 24.40 -1.89 -40.35
C PRO A 653 24.03 -1.45 -38.93
N ASP A 654 22.73 -1.40 -38.66
CA ASP A 654 22.17 -1.13 -37.33
C ASP A 654 22.70 -2.13 -36.29
N ASP A 655 23.51 -1.60 -35.38
CA ASP A 655 24.21 -2.32 -34.30
C ASP A 655 23.31 -2.57 -33.07
N THR A 656 22.01 -2.74 -33.30
CA THR A 656 21.02 -2.93 -32.22
C THR A 656 21.15 -4.32 -31.57
N GLY A 657 21.70 -5.29 -32.30
CA GLY A 657 21.95 -6.64 -31.81
C GLY A 657 23.08 -6.71 -30.78
N ALA A 658 24.16 -5.93 -30.96
CA ALA A 658 25.29 -5.92 -30.02
C ALA A 658 24.89 -5.32 -28.66
N ALA A 659 24.08 -4.26 -28.67
CA ALA A 659 23.58 -3.63 -27.44
C ALA A 659 22.71 -4.58 -26.60
N MET A 660 21.82 -5.35 -27.21
CA MET A 660 20.98 -6.33 -26.47
C MET A 660 21.81 -7.49 -25.91
N VAL A 661 22.82 -7.97 -26.65
CA VAL A 661 23.70 -9.04 -26.16
C VAL A 661 24.58 -8.54 -25.01
N GLU A 662 25.03 -7.30 -25.05
CA GLU A 662 25.85 -6.70 -24.00
C GLU A 662 25.05 -6.39 -22.73
N GLU A 663 23.78 -6.00 -22.87
CA GLU A 663 22.84 -5.87 -21.75
C GLU A 663 22.55 -7.22 -21.08
N LEU A 664 22.35 -8.28 -21.87
CA LEU A 664 22.15 -9.64 -21.36
C LEU A 664 23.39 -10.15 -20.59
N LEU A 665 24.59 -9.92 -21.13
CA LEU A 665 25.85 -10.31 -20.49
C LEU A 665 26.11 -9.53 -19.20
N ASN A 666 25.72 -8.26 -19.14
CA ASN A 666 25.84 -7.46 -17.91
C ASN A 666 24.84 -7.91 -16.84
N SER A 667 23.63 -8.34 -17.23
CA SER A 667 22.66 -8.95 -16.32
C SER A 667 23.21 -10.24 -15.69
N LEU A 668 23.75 -11.16 -16.51
CA LEU A 668 24.35 -12.41 -16.04
C LEU A 668 25.56 -12.18 -15.13
N ARG A 669 26.42 -11.20 -15.43
CA ARG A 669 27.56 -10.84 -14.56
C ARG A 669 27.11 -10.33 -13.19
N ASN A 670 26.01 -9.59 -13.13
CA ASN A 670 25.46 -9.09 -11.87
C ASN A 670 24.84 -10.22 -11.04
N GLU A 671 24.17 -11.17 -11.68
CA GLU A 671 23.63 -12.37 -11.03
C GLU A 671 24.73 -13.24 -10.41
N VAL A 672 25.80 -13.49 -11.17
CA VAL A 672 26.98 -14.22 -10.64
C VAL A 672 27.59 -13.49 -9.45
N ARG A 673 27.71 -12.15 -9.50
CA ARG A 673 28.22 -11.36 -8.35
C ARG A 673 27.33 -11.48 -7.11
N MET A 674 26.01 -11.51 -7.28
CA MET A 674 25.08 -11.69 -6.15
C MET A 674 25.19 -13.09 -5.54
N ASN A 675 25.31 -14.12 -6.39
CA ASN A 675 25.50 -15.49 -5.93
C ASN A 675 26.82 -15.69 -5.17
N THR A 676 27.90 -15.03 -5.60
CA THR A 676 29.18 -15.05 -4.87
C THR A 676 29.05 -14.38 -3.50
N LYS A 677 28.36 -13.24 -3.40
CA LYS A 677 28.11 -12.56 -2.11
C LYS A 677 27.27 -13.40 -1.15
N LEU A 678 26.24 -14.07 -1.65
CA LEU A 678 25.41 -14.99 -0.86
C LEU A 678 26.25 -16.18 -0.34
N SER A 679 27.14 -16.72 -1.16
CA SER A 679 28.07 -17.77 -0.76
C SER A 679 29.06 -17.28 0.32
N GLU A 680 29.55 -16.05 0.24
CA GLU A 680 30.43 -15.47 1.27
C GLU A 680 29.69 -15.25 2.60
N GLN A 681 28.46 -14.72 2.57
CA GLN A 681 27.61 -14.59 3.77
C GLN A 681 27.31 -15.96 4.41
N ALA A 682 27.05 -16.99 3.61
CA ALA A 682 26.83 -18.34 4.13
C ALA A 682 28.05 -18.88 4.90
N LYS A 683 29.27 -18.61 4.41
CA LYS A 683 30.52 -18.97 5.09
C LYS A 683 30.71 -18.20 6.39
N GLU A 684 30.37 -16.91 6.40
CA GLU A 684 30.44 -16.06 7.59
C GLU A 684 29.47 -16.55 8.69
N ILE A 685 28.23 -16.86 8.33
CA ILE A 685 27.23 -17.43 9.26
C ILE A 685 27.73 -18.77 9.83
N GLN A 686 28.34 -19.62 8.99
CA GLN A 686 28.89 -20.90 9.44
C GLN A 686 30.07 -20.70 10.40
N ALA A 687 30.94 -19.72 10.15
CA ALA A 687 32.04 -19.38 11.05
C ALA A 687 31.54 -18.84 12.40
N LEU A 688 30.51 -17.99 12.41
CA LEU A 688 29.89 -17.49 13.64
C LEU A 688 29.23 -18.61 14.45
N ARG A 689 28.54 -19.55 13.78
CA ARG A 689 27.99 -20.75 14.45
C ARG A 689 29.08 -21.61 15.08
N ALA A 690 30.22 -21.77 14.41
CA ALA A 690 31.36 -22.51 14.96
C ALA A 690 31.97 -21.81 16.19
N GLN A 691 32.04 -20.48 16.20
CA GLN A 691 32.47 -19.72 17.38
C GLN A 691 31.50 -19.83 18.55
N LEU A 692 30.19 -19.73 18.29
CA LEU A 692 29.16 -19.88 19.31
C LEU A 692 29.22 -21.26 19.97
N ASN A 693 29.41 -22.32 19.18
CA ASN A 693 29.56 -23.67 19.70
C ASN A 693 30.83 -23.87 20.55
N ARG A 694 31.92 -23.14 20.26
CA ARG A 694 33.11 -23.16 21.12
C ARG A 694 32.86 -22.47 22.46
N PHE A 695 32.08 -21.39 22.47
CA PHE A 695 31.69 -20.71 23.70
C PHE A 695 30.78 -21.55 24.60
N ASN A 696 29.93 -22.40 24.02
CA ASN A 696 29.03 -23.27 24.79
C ASN A 696 29.70 -24.55 25.33
N MET A 697 30.93 -24.88 24.90
CA MET A 697 31.69 -26.03 25.39
C MET A 697 32.82 -25.65 26.37
N ALA A 698 33.06 -24.36 26.56
CA ALA A 698 33.93 -23.81 27.60
C ALA A 698 33.08 -23.40 28.80
#